data_AF-A0A239BY67-F1
#
_entry.id   AF-A0A239BY67-F1
#
_cell.length_a   1.000
_cell.length_b   1.000
_cell.length_c   1.000
_cell.angle_alpha   90.00
_cell.angle_beta   90.00
_cell.angle_gamma   90.00
#
_symmetry.space_group_name_H-M   'P 1'
#
loop_
_entity.id
_entity.type
_entity.pdbx_description
1 polymer ?
#
loop_
_entity_poly.entity_id
_entity_poly.type
_entity_poly.pdbx_seq_one_letter_code
_entity_poly.pdbx_strand_id
1 'polypeptide(L)'
;MSPRVRWAATAAALLLGLPFAAPPANAEPAAPAAPVISLSSGEHALIRFRLADQATLDRLVAAGADLAARPRTDAGAVLADLVVDDVRLAELVKNGAVPVQLIQRESDAAARRPAVAKVSADTLKFLQAYWWTVGGRTFLQTQVTTTATDDPDVEITVTWTAADGTTGTYPLVRFEDSGEYQYHYALPQPLPGKPVRVTASSSLGGTARPVTPATWPGSTPPATPAGYQKDFVAAYMTPADIAARIKRLARQYPKLVDVINLPNRTQGYRRTAVAYLGDPNAAAVVVESVKFGDQKMNGVQVRTVDPGAKNRPLAATYADRVLTVRLATDDTGKTISTTDDVAAFITAKYPRRFQAFVETGSAGLPMPVVAPVRLDDGLEGTEVSKKPWTVQALRIGKVRDGSRTGVLAYSQEHAREWATPLVTLEFAERLLANYATDPATRALVDNVDVFIIPTVNPDGANYAFNDFNFQRKNLVNHCAGASRDPRYRDSWGVDVNRNYTVGSYFDGYVGGNANCLSGTYAGTAELSEAESRNVIALASAHPNIRFAMNVHSYGGYFMWPPGSYKAEGRVTLPRPSIDESKFYLDSARRIVGAIAAERGTVTWPAYTGPVADVLYSAAGNSADQLYYELGIDAWDFEVGNDRWNEATGEWEGVGFQPPFDEAHAEAQEYAGGLVELVRIAASAG
;
A
#
# COMPACT_ATOMS: atom_id res chain seq x y z
N MET A 1 21.57 33.03 -47.16
CA MET A 1 21.91 31.65 -47.58
C MET A 1 20.90 30.73 -46.88
N SER A 2 19.76 30.24 -47.40
CA SER A 2 19.28 29.83 -48.74
C SER A 2 20.24 28.84 -49.42
N PRO A 3 19.78 27.65 -49.90
CA PRO A 3 18.53 27.53 -50.67
C PRO A 3 17.54 26.40 -50.33
N ARG A 4 16.29 26.73 -50.67
CA ARG A 4 15.13 25.86 -50.94
C ARG A 4 15.25 25.25 -52.32
N VAL A 5 14.64 24.09 -52.57
CA VAL A 5 13.95 23.83 -53.85
C VAL A 5 12.68 23.02 -53.58
N ARG A 6 11.56 23.57 -54.08
CA ARG A 6 10.25 22.95 -54.28
C ARG A 6 10.22 22.33 -55.68
N TRP A 7 9.41 21.30 -55.89
CA TRP A 7 8.74 21.09 -57.17
C TRP A 7 7.23 21.12 -56.97
N ALA A 8 6.57 21.76 -57.93
CA ALA A 8 5.15 22.03 -58.04
C ALA A 8 4.68 21.61 -59.44
N ALA A 9 3.35 21.72 -59.65
CA ALA A 9 2.61 21.74 -60.91
C ALA A 9 2.00 20.37 -61.32
N THR A 10 0.75 20.24 -61.82
CA THR A 10 -0.30 21.21 -62.23
C THR A 10 -1.58 20.45 -62.64
N ALA A 11 -2.74 21.10 -62.42
CA ALA A 11 -3.98 21.19 -63.26
C ALA A 11 -4.72 19.88 -63.71
N ALA A 12 -6.03 19.83 -63.97
CA ALA A 12 -7.08 20.82 -64.26
C ALA A 12 -8.48 20.24 -63.93
N ALA A 13 -9.46 21.13 -63.88
CA ALA A 13 -10.87 20.93 -63.54
C ALA A 13 -11.72 20.20 -64.61
N LEU A 14 -12.86 19.63 -64.21
CA LEU A 14 -14.18 19.99 -64.76
C LEU A 14 -15.33 19.46 -63.87
N LEU A 15 -16.30 20.34 -63.60
CA LEU A 15 -17.54 20.12 -62.86
C LEU A 15 -18.61 19.44 -63.73
N LEU A 16 -19.32 18.47 -63.15
CA LEU A 16 -20.72 18.14 -63.48
C LEU A 16 -21.41 17.73 -62.18
N GLY A 17 -22.36 18.55 -61.71
CA GLY A 17 -23.16 18.28 -60.53
C GLY A 17 -24.45 17.56 -60.89
N LEU A 18 -24.86 16.62 -60.03
CA LEU A 18 -26.24 16.15 -59.77
C LEU A 18 -26.24 15.49 -58.36
N PRO A 19 -27.38 15.44 -57.66
CA PRO A 19 -27.44 15.45 -56.19
C PRO A 19 -27.17 14.06 -55.59
N PHE A 20 -26.28 14.00 -54.59
CA PHE A 20 -26.20 12.83 -53.72
C PHE A 20 -27.28 12.93 -52.65
N ALA A 21 -28.30 12.08 -52.80
CA ALA A 21 -29.15 11.67 -51.69
C ALA A 21 -28.26 11.07 -50.59
N ALA A 22 -28.44 11.54 -49.36
CA ALA A 22 -27.76 10.97 -48.21
C ALA A 22 -28.11 9.47 -48.11
N PRO A 23 -27.13 8.58 -47.93
CA PRO A 23 -27.42 7.20 -47.57
C PRO A 23 -28.19 7.19 -46.24
N PRO A 24 -29.15 6.26 -46.06
CA PRO A 24 -29.90 6.17 -44.81
C PRO A 24 -28.92 6.00 -43.64
N ALA A 25 -29.26 6.66 -42.52
CA ALA A 25 -28.57 6.47 -41.26
C ALA A 25 -28.42 4.97 -41.00
N ASN A 26 -27.17 4.50 -40.93
CA ASN A 26 -26.90 3.20 -40.37
C ASN A 26 -27.45 3.24 -38.95
N ALA A 27 -28.56 2.53 -38.74
CA ALA A 27 -28.96 2.13 -37.42
C ALA A 27 -27.75 1.46 -36.75
N GLU A 28 -27.45 1.89 -35.53
CA GLU A 28 -26.57 1.17 -34.64
C GLU A 28 -26.95 -0.32 -34.70
N PRO A 29 -26.00 -1.24 -34.94
CA PRO A 29 -26.31 -2.65 -34.84
C PRO A 29 -26.82 -2.90 -33.43
N ALA A 30 -28.06 -3.41 -33.31
CA ALA A 30 -28.59 -3.87 -32.04
C ALA A 30 -27.55 -4.79 -31.39
N ALA A 31 -27.24 -4.54 -30.11
CA ALA A 31 -26.35 -5.40 -29.34
C ALA A 31 -26.78 -6.87 -29.55
N PRO A 32 -25.85 -7.78 -29.89
CA PRO A 32 -26.20 -9.17 -30.08
C PRO A 32 -26.91 -9.66 -28.81
N ALA A 33 -28.08 -10.28 -28.98
CA ALA A 33 -28.76 -10.94 -27.87
C ALA A 33 -27.77 -11.94 -27.25
N ALA A 34 -27.64 -11.91 -25.92
CA ALA A 34 -26.77 -12.84 -25.20
C ALA A 34 -27.11 -14.29 -25.63
N PRO A 35 -26.10 -15.14 -25.88
CA PRO A 35 -26.35 -16.51 -26.28
C PRO A 35 -27.19 -17.22 -25.22
N VAL A 36 -28.28 -17.87 -25.64
CA VAL A 36 -29.06 -18.73 -24.73
C VAL A 36 -28.23 -19.98 -24.48
N ILE A 37 -27.51 -20.00 -23.36
CA ILE A 37 -26.76 -21.16 -22.89
C ILE A 37 -27.69 -22.04 -22.06
N SER A 38 -27.90 -23.28 -22.48
CA SER A 38 -28.63 -24.30 -21.73
C SER A 38 -27.74 -25.53 -21.47
N LEU A 39 -27.91 -26.12 -20.28
CA LEU A 39 -27.27 -27.35 -19.84
C LEU A 39 -28.33 -28.44 -19.68
N SER A 40 -27.96 -29.68 -19.98
CA SER A 40 -28.77 -30.85 -19.71
C SER A 40 -28.83 -31.10 -18.20
N SER A 41 -29.82 -31.85 -17.71
CA SER A 41 -29.96 -32.09 -16.26
C SER A 41 -28.73 -32.81 -15.69
N GLY A 42 -28.07 -32.18 -14.71
CA GLY A 42 -26.84 -32.68 -14.10
C GLY A 42 -25.56 -32.52 -14.94
N GLU A 43 -25.61 -31.81 -16.07
CA GLU A 43 -24.42 -31.52 -16.90
C GLU A 43 -23.62 -30.36 -16.32
N HIS A 44 -22.32 -30.54 -16.11
CA HIS A 44 -21.43 -29.45 -15.71
C HIS A 44 -20.81 -28.75 -16.93
N ALA A 45 -20.65 -27.43 -16.84
CA ALA A 45 -19.96 -26.65 -17.86
C ALA A 45 -19.21 -25.47 -17.26
N LEU A 46 -18.10 -25.12 -17.92
CA LEU A 46 -17.40 -23.86 -17.68
C LEU A 46 -18.05 -22.75 -18.52
N ILE A 47 -18.61 -21.76 -17.85
CA ILE A 47 -19.30 -20.64 -18.48
C ILE A 47 -18.70 -19.33 -17.96
N ARG A 48 -18.42 -18.40 -18.89
CA ARG A 48 -18.11 -17.01 -18.53
C ARG A 48 -19.39 -16.25 -18.26
N PHE A 49 -19.44 -15.63 -17.09
CA PHE A 49 -20.48 -14.72 -16.68
C PHE A 49 -19.95 -13.29 -16.64
N ARG A 50 -20.80 -12.34 -17.05
CA ARG A 50 -20.65 -10.92 -16.74
C ARG A 50 -21.47 -10.62 -15.49
N LEU A 51 -20.77 -10.28 -14.42
CA LEU A 51 -21.28 -9.90 -13.11
C LEU A 51 -21.36 -8.38 -13.00
N ALA A 52 -22.25 -7.88 -12.16
CA ALA A 52 -22.50 -6.46 -12.00
C ALA A 52 -21.31 -5.68 -11.41
N ASP A 53 -20.55 -6.29 -10.49
CA ASP A 53 -19.43 -5.66 -9.80
C ASP A 53 -18.57 -6.72 -9.05
N GLN A 54 -17.47 -6.27 -8.45
CA GLN A 54 -16.58 -7.10 -7.63
C GLN A 54 -17.28 -7.64 -6.37
N ALA A 55 -18.14 -6.86 -5.72
CA ALA A 55 -18.87 -7.31 -4.53
C ALA A 55 -19.82 -8.48 -4.83
N THR A 56 -20.33 -8.57 -6.06
CA THR A 56 -21.14 -9.69 -6.53
C THR A 56 -20.29 -10.93 -6.74
N LEU A 57 -19.09 -10.79 -7.31
CA LEU A 57 -18.11 -11.87 -7.39
C LEU A 57 -17.74 -12.39 -6.00
N ASP A 58 -17.39 -11.50 -5.07
CA ASP A 58 -16.95 -11.88 -3.73
C ASP A 58 -18.06 -12.65 -2.98
N ARG A 59 -19.33 -12.25 -3.14
CA ARG A 59 -20.49 -12.98 -2.61
C ARG A 59 -20.67 -14.35 -3.26
N LEU A 60 -20.41 -14.49 -4.55
CA LEU A 60 -20.50 -15.78 -5.24
C LEU A 60 -19.40 -16.73 -4.77
N VAL A 61 -18.16 -16.25 -4.64
CA VAL A 61 -17.04 -17.02 -4.09
C VAL A 61 -17.33 -17.44 -2.66
N ALA A 62 -17.80 -16.52 -1.81
CA ALA A 62 -18.21 -16.82 -0.43
C ALA A 62 -19.37 -17.84 -0.36
N ALA A 63 -20.23 -17.91 -1.38
CA ALA A 63 -21.29 -18.90 -1.51
C ALA A 63 -20.83 -20.22 -2.17
N GLY A 64 -19.50 -20.42 -2.32
CA GLY A 64 -18.90 -21.64 -2.84
C GLY A 64 -18.87 -21.74 -4.38
N ALA A 65 -18.91 -20.62 -5.10
CA ALA A 65 -18.78 -20.64 -6.55
C ALA A 65 -17.37 -21.05 -6.99
N ASP A 66 -17.28 -22.03 -7.89
CA ASP A 66 -16.03 -22.57 -8.41
C ASP A 66 -15.51 -21.71 -9.58
N LEU A 67 -14.47 -20.93 -9.31
CA LEU A 67 -13.81 -20.05 -10.28
C LEU A 67 -12.71 -20.81 -11.01
N ALA A 68 -12.84 -20.97 -12.33
CA ALA A 68 -11.83 -21.65 -13.14
C ALA A 68 -10.66 -20.72 -13.55
N ALA A 69 -10.81 -19.41 -13.42
CA ALA A 69 -9.77 -18.43 -13.75
C ALA A 69 -9.94 -17.13 -12.98
N ARG A 70 -8.86 -16.35 -12.84
CA ARG A 70 -8.90 -15.01 -12.25
C ARG A 70 -9.91 -14.11 -13.02
N PRO A 71 -10.90 -13.54 -12.32
CA PRO A 71 -11.89 -12.68 -12.97
C PRO A 71 -11.29 -11.41 -13.56
N ARG A 72 -11.82 -10.98 -14.70
CA ARG A 72 -11.38 -9.78 -15.41
C ARG A 72 -12.35 -8.64 -15.15
N THR A 73 -11.86 -7.48 -14.75
CA THR A 73 -12.68 -6.28 -14.58
C THR A 73 -12.70 -5.49 -15.88
N ASP A 74 -13.89 -5.19 -16.40
CA ASP A 74 -14.08 -4.36 -17.59
C ASP A 74 -15.27 -3.40 -17.38
N ALA A 75 -15.02 -2.09 -17.55
CA ALA A 75 -16.02 -1.02 -17.56
C ALA A 75 -17.13 -1.12 -16.47
N GLY A 76 -16.76 -1.46 -15.24
CA GLY A 76 -17.69 -1.55 -14.11
C GLY A 76 -18.46 -2.87 -14.01
N ALA A 77 -18.08 -3.89 -14.78
CA ALA A 77 -18.55 -5.27 -14.66
C ALA A 77 -17.38 -6.23 -14.43
N VAL A 78 -17.66 -7.42 -13.89
CA VAL A 78 -16.64 -8.46 -13.66
C VAL A 78 -16.95 -9.68 -14.51
N LEU A 79 -16.02 -10.06 -15.37
CA LEU A 79 -16.08 -11.29 -16.13
C LEU A 79 -15.47 -12.42 -15.29
N ALA A 80 -16.29 -13.40 -14.90
CA ALA A 80 -15.88 -14.54 -14.11
C ALA A 80 -16.16 -15.84 -14.85
N ASP A 81 -15.18 -16.74 -14.89
CA ASP A 81 -15.31 -18.06 -15.50
C ASP A 81 -15.70 -19.04 -14.38
N LEU A 82 -16.94 -19.53 -14.41
CA LEU A 82 -17.53 -20.36 -13.35
C LEU A 82 -17.86 -21.76 -13.87
N VAL A 83 -17.51 -22.77 -13.09
CA VAL A 83 -18.00 -24.14 -13.30
C VAL A 83 -19.40 -24.24 -12.67
N VAL A 84 -20.42 -24.54 -13.48
CA VAL A 84 -21.82 -24.58 -13.04
C VAL A 84 -22.53 -25.79 -13.63
N ASP A 85 -23.54 -26.30 -12.92
CA ASP A 85 -24.54 -27.24 -13.44
C ASP A 85 -25.81 -26.51 -13.90
N ASP A 86 -26.81 -27.25 -14.40
CA ASP A 86 -28.08 -26.70 -14.88
C ASP A 86 -28.85 -25.92 -13.81
N VAL A 87 -28.82 -26.40 -12.56
CA VAL A 87 -29.50 -25.77 -11.42
C VAL A 87 -28.81 -24.44 -11.08
N ARG A 88 -27.48 -24.45 -10.95
CA ARG A 88 -26.69 -23.28 -10.57
C ARG A 88 -26.66 -22.22 -11.66
N LEU A 89 -26.65 -22.61 -12.93
CA LEU A 89 -26.80 -21.68 -14.05
C LEU A 89 -28.12 -20.92 -13.97
N ALA A 90 -29.24 -21.61 -13.70
CA ALA A 90 -30.54 -20.97 -13.57
C ALA A 90 -30.61 -20.01 -12.37
N GLU A 91 -30.00 -20.37 -11.23
CA GLU A 91 -29.91 -19.49 -10.05
C GLU A 91 -29.09 -18.22 -10.33
N LEU A 92 -27.93 -18.35 -10.97
CA LEU A 92 -27.05 -17.22 -11.27
C LEU A 92 -27.73 -16.24 -12.24
N VAL A 93 -28.40 -16.75 -13.27
CA VAL A 93 -29.19 -15.93 -14.20
C VAL A 93 -30.32 -15.20 -13.49
N LYS A 94 -31.05 -15.89 -12.59
CA LYS A 94 -32.10 -15.28 -11.76
C LYS A 94 -31.57 -14.17 -10.86
N ASN A 95 -30.33 -14.30 -10.39
CA ASN A 95 -29.66 -13.33 -9.51
C ASN A 95 -28.90 -12.23 -10.28
N GLY A 96 -29.11 -12.12 -11.60
CA GLY A 96 -28.59 -11.01 -12.41
C GLY A 96 -27.21 -11.23 -13.02
N ALA A 97 -26.61 -12.41 -12.88
CA ALA A 97 -25.41 -12.77 -13.63
C ALA A 97 -25.77 -13.05 -15.10
N VAL A 98 -25.02 -12.49 -16.04
CA VAL A 98 -25.30 -12.66 -17.47
C VAL A 98 -24.31 -13.65 -18.06
N PRO A 99 -24.71 -14.87 -18.46
CA PRO A 99 -23.83 -15.77 -19.19
C PRO A 99 -23.49 -15.16 -20.56
N VAL A 100 -22.20 -15.00 -20.84
CA VAL A 100 -21.72 -14.36 -22.08
C VAL A 100 -20.96 -15.32 -22.98
N GLN A 101 -20.44 -16.44 -22.45
CA GLN A 101 -19.72 -17.43 -23.24
C GLN A 101 -19.77 -18.82 -22.60
N LEU A 102 -20.16 -19.86 -23.36
CA LEU A 102 -19.91 -21.25 -22.99
C LEU A 102 -18.47 -21.58 -23.39
N ILE A 103 -17.61 -21.84 -22.41
CA ILE A 103 -16.18 -22.09 -22.65
C ILE A 103 -15.94 -23.57 -22.93
N GLN A 104 -16.55 -24.44 -22.11
CA GLN A 104 -16.36 -25.89 -22.20
C GLN A 104 -17.55 -26.63 -21.58
N ARG A 105 -18.03 -27.69 -22.22
CA ARG A 105 -18.95 -28.68 -21.63
C ARG A 105 -18.16 -29.86 -21.07
N GLU A 106 -18.71 -30.53 -20.06
CA GLU A 106 -18.22 -31.82 -19.59
C GLU A 106 -18.03 -32.84 -20.74
N SER A 107 -18.95 -32.84 -21.72
CA SER A 107 -18.90 -33.72 -22.90
C SER A 107 -17.77 -33.41 -23.88
N ASP A 108 -17.15 -32.22 -23.84
CA ASP A 108 -16.04 -31.85 -24.73
C ASP A 108 -14.74 -32.62 -24.40
N ALA A 109 -14.60 -33.11 -23.16
CA ALA A 109 -13.44 -33.88 -22.72
C ALA A 109 -13.36 -35.26 -23.41
N ALA A 110 -14.49 -35.82 -23.85
CA ALA A 110 -14.50 -37.10 -24.57
C ALA A 110 -14.00 -36.96 -26.03
N ALA A 111 -14.11 -35.77 -26.63
CA ALA A 111 -13.71 -35.51 -28.01
C ALA A 111 -12.31 -34.90 -28.16
N ARG A 112 -11.69 -34.43 -27.05
CA ARG A 112 -10.36 -33.79 -27.03
C ARG A 112 -9.35 -34.56 -26.17
N ARG A 113 -9.28 -35.88 -26.33
CA ARG A 113 -8.07 -36.64 -25.94
C ARG A 113 -7.10 -36.68 -27.12
N PRO A 114 -6.20 -35.69 -27.31
CA PRO A 114 -4.98 -36.00 -28.03
C PRO A 114 -4.23 -37.06 -27.23
N ALA A 115 -3.53 -37.95 -27.93
CA ALA A 115 -2.61 -38.86 -27.30
C ALA A 115 -1.64 -38.03 -26.44
N VAL A 116 -1.67 -38.23 -25.12
CA VAL A 116 -0.73 -37.63 -24.18
C VAL A 116 0.66 -38.07 -24.62
N ALA A 117 1.41 -37.16 -25.24
CA ALA A 117 2.85 -37.32 -25.33
C ALA A 117 3.36 -37.52 -23.90
N LYS A 118 4.23 -38.51 -23.66
CA LYS A 118 4.91 -38.70 -22.37
C LYS A 118 5.59 -37.38 -21.97
N VAL A 119 4.91 -36.55 -21.18
CA VAL A 119 5.58 -35.50 -20.42
C VAL A 119 6.35 -36.24 -19.35
N SER A 120 7.68 -36.10 -19.35
CA SER A 120 8.50 -36.60 -18.27
C SER A 120 7.99 -36.01 -16.95
N ALA A 121 7.85 -36.82 -15.91
CA ALA A 121 7.50 -36.33 -14.58
C ALA A 121 8.37 -35.13 -14.21
N ASP A 122 7.73 -34.06 -13.73
CA ASP A 122 8.42 -32.87 -13.24
C ASP A 122 9.21 -33.18 -11.96
N THR A 123 10.16 -32.32 -11.63
CA THR A 123 10.93 -32.44 -10.38
C THR A 123 10.40 -31.47 -9.35
N LEU A 124 10.11 -31.99 -8.16
CA LEU A 124 9.65 -31.22 -7.02
C LEU A 124 10.74 -31.03 -5.97
N LYS A 125 10.81 -29.84 -5.38
CA LYS A 125 11.74 -29.51 -4.28
C LYS A 125 11.05 -28.66 -3.22
N PHE A 126 11.14 -29.06 -1.95
CA PHE A 126 10.76 -28.21 -0.84
C PHE A 126 11.73 -27.01 -0.73
N LEU A 127 11.19 -25.80 -0.79
CA LEU A 127 11.89 -24.59 -0.37
C LEU A 127 11.78 -24.41 1.14
N GLN A 128 10.60 -24.71 1.69
CA GLN A 128 10.29 -24.58 3.10
C GLN A 128 9.43 -25.75 3.57
N ALA A 129 9.70 -26.23 4.79
CA ALA A 129 8.86 -27.17 5.51
C ALA A 129 9.05 -26.91 7.02
N TYR A 130 8.14 -26.15 7.60
CA TYR A 130 8.25 -25.66 8.97
C TYR A 130 6.99 -25.95 9.78
N TRP A 131 7.16 -26.18 11.08
CA TRP A 131 6.05 -26.35 12.00
C TRP A 131 6.25 -25.58 13.30
N TRP A 132 5.15 -25.23 13.95
CA TRP A 132 5.14 -24.53 15.24
C TRP A 132 3.84 -24.84 16.00
N THR A 133 3.71 -24.29 17.21
CA THR A 133 2.51 -24.43 18.03
C THR A 133 2.01 -23.08 18.52
N VAL A 134 0.71 -22.83 18.35
CA VAL A 134 0.00 -21.66 18.89
C VAL A 134 -1.19 -22.18 19.68
N GLY A 135 -1.36 -21.74 20.94
CA GLY A 135 -2.51 -22.16 21.76
C GLY A 135 -2.64 -23.69 21.97
N GLY A 136 -1.54 -24.44 21.84
CA GLY A 136 -1.55 -25.92 21.89
C GLY A 136 -1.87 -26.61 20.56
N ARG A 137 -2.25 -25.85 19.52
CA ARG A 137 -2.49 -26.34 18.16
C ARG A 137 -1.19 -26.38 17.37
N THR A 138 -0.89 -27.50 16.72
CA THR A 138 0.27 -27.62 15.83
C THR A 138 -0.10 -27.15 14.42
N PHE A 139 0.78 -26.36 13.80
CA PHE A 139 0.63 -25.94 12.40
C PHE A 139 1.83 -26.37 11.58
N LEU A 140 1.60 -26.67 10.30
CA LEU A 140 2.61 -26.98 9.29
C LEU A 140 2.44 -26.01 8.12
N GLN A 141 3.53 -25.40 7.67
CA GLN A 141 3.59 -24.61 6.44
C GLN A 141 4.68 -25.15 5.52
N THR A 142 4.36 -25.25 4.24
CA THR A 142 5.29 -25.74 3.21
C THR A 142 5.28 -24.84 1.98
N GLN A 143 6.44 -24.77 1.33
CA GLN A 143 6.60 -24.20 0.00
C GLN A 143 7.36 -25.19 -0.88
N VAL A 144 6.88 -25.42 -2.11
CA VAL A 144 7.42 -26.39 -3.05
C VAL A 144 7.59 -25.76 -4.42
N THR A 145 8.72 -25.99 -5.07
CA THR A 145 8.95 -25.62 -6.48
C THR A 145 8.81 -26.82 -7.39
N THR A 146 8.34 -26.58 -8.62
CA THR A 146 8.34 -27.54 -9.73
C THR A 146 9.23 -27.04 -10.87
N THR A 147 9.76 -27.96 -11.68
CA THR A 147 10.39 -27.65 -12.98
C THR A 147 9.38 -27.41 -14.11
N ALA A 148 8.10 -27.77 -13.92
CA ALA A 148 7.03 -27.50 -14.87
C ALA A 148 6.49 -26.07 -14.68
N THR A 149 7.37 -25.08 -14.82
CA THR A 149 7.03 -23.67 -14.59
C THR A 149 6.09 -23.11 -15.65
N ASP A 150 6.12 -23.64 -16.86
CA ASP A 150 5.35 -23.14 -18.01
C ASP A 150 3.93 -23.71 -18.08
N ASP A 151 3.63 -24.70 -17.23
CA ASP A 151 2.32 -25.34 -17.15
C ASP A 151 1.56 -24.74 -15.95
N PRO A 152 0.54 -23.88 -16.20
CA PRO A 152 -0.23 -23.24 -15.13
C PRO A 152 -1.18 -24.20 -14.41
N ASP A 153 -1.44 -25.38 -14.99
CA ASP A 153 -2.39 -26.38 -14.49
C ASP A 153 -1.72 -27.44 -13.60
N VAL A 154 -0.42 -27.29 -13.31
CA VAL A 154 0.29 -28.19 -12.39
C VAL A 154 -0.25 -28.02 -10.98
N GLU A 155 -0.85 -29.09 -10.46
CA GLU A 155 -1.30 -29.16 -9.08
C GLU A 155 -0.24 -29.87 -8.25
N ILE A 156 0.07 -29.35 -7.05
CA ILE A 156 0.97 -30.00 -6.09
C ILE A 156 0.20 -30.32 -4.81
N THR A 157 0.26 -31.56 -4.37
CA THR A 157 -0.29 -32.01 -3.09
C THR A 157 0.82 -32.39 -2.13
N VAL A 158 0.76 -31.91 -0.90
CA VAL A 158 1.65 -32.32 0.19
C VAL A 158 0.99 -33.42 1.00
N THR A 159 1.75 -34.45 1.33
CA THR A 159 1.39 -35.50 2.29
C THR A 159 2.24 -35.34 3.53
N TRP A 160 1.63 -35.37 4.72
CA TRP A 160 2.32 -35.28 5.99
C TRP A 160 2.06 -36.52 6.86
N THR A 161 3.00 -36.80 7.76
CA THR A 161 2.90 -37.83 8.81
C THR A 161 3.27 -37.20 10.15
N ALA A 162 2.40 -37.33 11.14
CA ALA A 162 2.62 -36.88 12.51
C ALA A 162 3.31 -37.95 13.35
N ALA A 163 3.84 -37.56 14.52
CA ALA A 163 4.61 -38.42 15.41
C ALA A 163 3.82 -39.63 15.96
N ASP A 164 2.49 -39.52 16.01
CA ASP A 164 1.56 -40.59 16.41
C ASP A 164 1.23 -41.56 15.25
N GLY A 165 1.78 -41.33 14.06
CA GLY A 165 1.54 -42.11 12.85
C GLY A 165 0.35 -41.61 12.01
N THR A 166 -0.40 -40.61 12.47
CA THR A 166 -1.51 -40.02 11.72
C THR A 166 -0.97 -39.36 10.44
N THR A 167 -1.66 -39.56 9.32
CA THR A 167 -1.30 -38.98 8.03
C THR A 167 -2.43 -38.15 7.45
N GLY A 168 -2.09 -37.13 6.67
CA GLY A 168 -3.05 -36.35 5.90
C GLY A 168 -2.40 -35.71 4.69
N THR A 169 -3.23 -35.02 3.90
CA THR A 169 -2.81 -34.31 2.69
C THR A 169 -3.43 -32.92 2.64
N TYR A 170 -2.80 -32.01 1.90
CA TYR A 170 -3.39 -30.74 1.52
C TYR A 170 -2.81 -30.27 0.18
N PRO A 171 -3.62 -29.60 -0.67
CA PRO A 171 -3.14 -29.01 -1.91
C PRO A 171 -2.31 -27.75 -1.63
N LEU A 172 -1.42 -27.42 -2.55
CA LEU A 172 -0.71 -26.14 -2.59
C LEU A 172 -1.28 -25.25 -3.69
N VAL A 173 -1.25 -23.94 -3.45
CA VAL A 173 -1.63 -22.89 -4.38
C VAL A 173 -0.40 -22.39 -5.10
N ARG A 174 -0.49 -22.28 -6.43
CA ARG A 174 0.55 -21.68 -7.28
C ARG A 174 0.68 -20.18 -7.02
N PHE A 175 1.90 -19.72 -6.74
CA PHE A 175 2.26 -18.31 -6.62
C PHE A 175 3.04 -17.86 -7.85
N GLU A 176 2.46 -16.90 -8.56
CA GLU A 176 3.07 -16.17 -9.66
C GLU A 176 3.08 -14.69 -9.33
N ASP A 177 4.17 -14.03 -9.71
CA ASP A 177 4.33 -12.60 -9.51
C ASP A 177 4.94 -11.97 -10.76
N SER A 178 4.33 -10.89 -11.25
CA SER A 178 4.70 -10.24 -12.51
C SER A 178 4.80 -11.18 -13.72
N GLY A 179 3.95 -12.22 -13.76
CA GLY A 179 3.94 -13.24 -14.82
C GLY A 179 5.02 -14.33 -14.68
N GLU A 180 5.82 -14.28 -13.61
CA GLU A 180 6.89 -15.24 -13.34
C GLU A 180 6.48 -16.20 -12.22
N TYR A 181 6.66 -17.51 -12.47
CA TYR A 181 6.46 -18.53 -11.46
C TYR A 181 7.47 -18.39 -10.31
N GLN A 182 6.98 -18.43 -9.07
CA GLN A 182 7.83 -18.39 -7.87
C GLN A 182 7.87 -19.76 -7.17
N TYR A 183 6.72 -20.23 -6.69
CA TYR A 183 6.58 -21.50 -5.96
C TYR A 183 5.10 -21.89 -5.82
N HIS A 184 4.83 -23.05 -5.22
CA HIS A 184 3.53 -23.40 -4.66
C HIS A 184 3.58 -23.35 -3.13
N TYR A 185 2.52 -22.88 -2.49
CA TYR A 185 2.45 -22.72 -1.03
C TYR A 185 1.06 -23.03 -0.47
N ALA A 186 0.98 -23.20 0.85
CA ALA A 186 -0.30 -23.20 1.56
C ALA A 186 -0.21 -22.26 2.77
N LEU A 187 -1.35 -21.69 3.19
CA LEU A 187 -1.46 -21.09 4.52
C LEU A 187 -1.19 -22.15 5.60
N PRO A 188 -0.87 -21.76 6.84
CA PRO A 188 -0.53 -22.71 7.89
C PRO A 188 -1.65 -23.75 8.12
N GLN A 189 -1.33 -25.02 7.91
CA GLN A 189 -2.28 -26.12 8.01
C GLN A 189 -2.32 -26.67 9.44
N PRO A 190 -3.49 -26.78 10.08
CA PRO A 190 -3.60 -27.36 11.42
C PRO A 190 -3.37 -28.87 11.37
N LEU A 191 -2.53 -29.37 12.27
CA LEU A 191 -2.20 -30.78 12.41
C LEU A 191 -2.61 -31.30 13.80
N PRO A 192 -2.98 -32.59 13.91
CA PRO A 192 -3.31 -33.22 15.19
C PRO A 192 -2.09 -33.38 16.12
N GLY A 193 -0.88 -33.29 15.57
CA GLY A 193 0.36 -33.39 16.34
C GLY A 193 1.59 -33.01 15.52
N LYS A 194 2.76 -33.13 16.15
CA LYS A 194 4.05 -32.78 15.55
C LYS A 194 4.29 -33.55 14.24
N PRO A 195 4.52 -32.88 13.09
CA PRO A 195 4.90 -33.55 11.87
C PRO A 195 6.32 -34.09 11.95
N VAL A 196 6.53 -35.33 11.51
CA VAL A 196 7.85 -36.00 11.49
C VAL A 196 8.34 -36.25 10.06
N ARG A 197 7.45 -36.24 9.08
CA ARG A 197 7.75 -36.45 7.67
C ARG A 197 6.75 -35.74 6.78
N VAL A 198 7.24 -35.11 5.71
CA VAL A 198 6.41 -34.58 4.62
C VAL A 198 6.97 -34.98 3.25
N THR A 199 6.09 -35.21 2.28
CA THR A 199 6.39 -35.47 0.87
C THR A 199 5.47 -34.61 0.00
N ALA A 200 5.83 -34.39 -1.26
CA ALA A 200 4.95 -33.70 -2.22
C ALA A 200 4.87 -34.51 -3.52
N SER A 201 3.71 -34.45 -4.19
CA SER A 201 3.48 -35.04 -5.52
C SER A 201 2.75 -34.05 -6.42
N SER A 202 2.99 -34.12 -7.73
CA SER A 202 2.33 -33.27 -8.73
C SER A 202 1.33 -34.05 -9.59
N SER A 203 0.41 -33.34 -10.25
CA SER A 203 -0.51 -33.89 -11.27
C SER A 203 0.23 -34.48 -12.48
N LEU A 204 1.50 -34.10 -12.71
CA LEU A 204 2.37 -34.63 -13.77
C LEU A 204 3.18 -35.87 -13.35
N GLY A 205 2.98 -36.37 -12.13
CA GLY A 205 3.63 -37.58 -11.61
C GLY A 205 5.00 -37.36 -10.99
N GLY A 206 5.42 -36.11 -10.81
CA GLY A 206 6.61 -35.74 -10.04
C GLY A 206 6.44 -36.04 -8.55
N THR A 207 7.53 -36.40 -7.88
CA THR A 207 7.56 -36.63 -6.43
C THR A 207 8.79 -35.99 -5.79
N ALA A 208 8.59 -35.29 -4.68
CA ALA A 208 9.67 -34.71 -3.90
C ALA A 208 10.29 -35.76 -2.97
N ARG A 209 11.57 -35.60 -2.65
CA ARG A 209 12.21 -36.37 -1.57
C ARG A 209 11.52 -36.06 -0.23
N PRO A 210 11.29 -37.05 0.63
CA PRO A 210 10.77 -36.80 1.97
C PRO A 210 11.70 -35.89 2.77
N VAL A 211 11.12 -34.94 3.51
CA VAL A 211 11.85 -34.08 4.45
C VAL A 211 11.20 -34.15 5.84
N THR A 212 12.00 -33.93 6.89
CA THR A 212 11.50 -33.74 8.25
C THR A 212 11.31 -32.24 8.48
N PRO A 213 10.08 -31.76 8.74
CA PRO A 213 9.85 -30.34 8.97
C PRO A 213 10.62 -29.80 10.18
N ALA A 214 11.22 -28.62 10.03
CA ALA A 214 11.95 -27.95 11.10
C ALA A 214 11.00 -27.13 11.98
N THR A 215 11.35 -26.92 13.26
CA THR A 215 10.63 -25.99 14.13
C THR A 215 10.85 -24.56 13.68
N TRP A 216 9.79 -23.74 13.70
CA TRP A 216 9.87 -22.29 13.42
C TRP A 216 9.42 -21.46 14.64
N PRO A 217 10.08 -20.33 14.95
CA PRO A 217 11.30 -19.80 14.33
C PRO A 217 12.58 -20.61 14.62
N GLY A 218 12.50 -21.57 15.53
CA GLY A 218 13.64 -22.43 15.88
C GLY A 218 14.71 -21.71 16.71
N SER A 219 14.36 -20.59 17.33
CA SER A 219 15.21 -19.83 18.25
C SER A 219 14.62 -19.86 19.66
N THR A 220 15.46 -19.64 20.67
CA THR A 220 15.05 -19.52 22.07
C THR A 220 15.56 -18.17 22.57
N PRO A 221 14.70 -17.13 22.60
CA PRO A 221 15.13 -15.82 23.06
C PRO A 221 15.50 -15.87 24.55
N PRO A 222 16.37 -14.97 25.03
CA PRO A 222 16.68 -14.86 26.45
C PRO A 222 15.40 -14.65 27.27
N ALA A 223 15.30 -15.34 28.41
CA ALA A 223 14.17 -15.16 29.32
C ALA A 223 14.13 -13.73 29.87
N THR A 224 12.93 -13.15 29.92
CA THR A 224 12.71 -11.86 30.56
C THR A 224 12.95 -12.00 32.08
N PRO A 225 13.88 -11.24 32.68
CA PRO A 225 14.18 -11.38 34.10
C PRO A 225 13.01 -10.92 34.98
N ALA A 226 12.95 -11.44 36.20
CA ALA A 226 11.95 -11.02 37.17
C ALA A 226 12.09 -9.52 37.47
N GLY A 227 10.97 -8.79 37.42
CA GLY A 227 10.95 -7.33 37.63
C GLY A 227 11.38 -6.51 36.42
N TYR A 228 11.57 -7.11 35.24
CA TYR A 228 11.75 -6.37 33.99
C TYR A 228 10.53 -5.49 33.70
N GLN A 229 10.76 -4.20 33.52
CA GLN A 229 9.73 -3.20 33.27
C GLN A 229 9.37 -3.16 31.78
N LYS A 230 8.08 -3.28 31.49
CA LYS A 230 7.42 -3.13 30.17
C LYS A 230 6.02 -2.55 30.41
N ASP A 231 5.18 -2.47 29.39
CA ASP A 231 3.79 -1.99 29.49
C ASP A 231 3.70 -0.48 29.78
N PHE A 232 4.32 0.34 28.91
CA PHE A 232 4.36 1.81 29.06
C PHE A 232 3.33 2.55 28.19
N VAL A 233 2.66 1.81 27.29
CA VAL A 233 1.69 2.31 26.31
C VAL A 233 0.27 2.01 26.78
N ALA A 234 -0.53 3.04 27.07
CA ALA A 234 -1.89 2.91 27.60
C ALA A 234 -3.01 3.41 26.66
N ALA A 235 -2.65 3.98 25.49
CA ALA A 235 -3.59 4.39 24.45
C ALA A 235 -2.85 4.52 23.10
N TYR A 236 -3.61 4.59 22.01
CA TYR A 236 -3.11 5.16 20.76
C TYR A 236 -2.60 6.59 21.00
N MET A 237 -1.55 6.98 20.28
CA MET A 237 -0.89 8.27 20.49
C MET A 237 -0.88 9.08 19.20
N THR A 238 -1.35 10.33 19.30
CA THR A 238 -1.22 11.30 18.21
C THR A 238 0.25 11.75 18.08
N PRO A 239 0.65 12.36 16.96
CA PRO A 239 1.97 12.97 16.84
C PRO A 239 2.31 13.97 17.97
N ALA A 240 1.32 14.66 18.52
CA ALA A 240 1.51 15.56 19.67
C ALA A 240 1.83 14.81 20.97
N ASP A 241 1.11 13.71 21.23
CA ASP A 241 1.38 12.83 22.38
C ASP A 241 2.77 12.21 22.30
N ILE A 242 3.17 11.77 21.11
CA ILE A 242 4.50 11.21 20.81
C ILE A 242 5.59 12.26 21.05
N ALA A 243 5.43 13.48 20.56
CA ALA A 243 6.38 14.56 20.81
C ALA A 243 6.48 14.91 22.31
N ALA A 244 5.37 14.84 23.05
CA ALA A 244 5.37 15.01 24.49
C ALA A 244 6.10 13.85 25.21
N ARG A 245 5.89 12.61 24.76
CA ARG A 245 6.55 11.38 25.22
C ARG A 245 8.07 11.48 25.03
N ILE A 246 8.55 11.85 23.84
CA ILE A 246 9.98 12.09 23.54
C ILE A 246 10.59 13.09 24.53
N LYS A 247 9.96 14.26 24.69
CA LYS A 247 10.46 15.31 25.60
C LYS A 247 10.49 14.84 27.06
N ARG A 248 9.53 14.01 27.47
CA ARG A 248 9.49 13.46 28.83
C ARG A 248 10.64 12.49 29.07
N LEU A 249 10.90 11.58 28.13
CA LEU A 249 12.01 10.62 28.23
C LEU A 249 13.36 11.33 28.31
N ALA A 250 13.57 12.38 27.50
CA ALA A 250 14.78 13.19 27.56
C ALA A 250 14.99 13.87 28.92
N ARG A 251 13.91 14.36 29.55
CA ARG A 251 13.98 14.94 30.91
C ARG A 251 14.21 13.89 32.00
N GLN A 252 13.63 12.71 31.84
CA GLN A 252 13.72 11.63 32.83
C GLN A 252 15.08 10.94 32.80
N TYR A 253 15.69 10.80 31.62
CA TYR A 253 16.94 10.10 31.40
C TYR A 253 18.00 10.97 30.71
N PRO A 254 18.35 12.16 31.23
CA PRO A 254 19.21 13.13 30.55
C PRO A 254 20.65 12.65 30.34
N LYS A 255 21.07 11.59 31.05
CA LYS A 255 22.39 10.97 30.88
C LYS A 255 22.43 9.94 29.75
N LEU A 256 21.28 9.49 29.27
CA LEU A 256 21.15 8.43 28.27
C LEU A 256 20.46 8.90 26.99
N VAL A 257 19.65 9.96 27.05
CA VAL A 257 18.78 10.39 25.95
C VAL A 257 19.18 11.78 25.44
N ASP A 258 19.39 11.87 24.13
CA ASP A 258 19.38 13.13 23.39
C ASP A 258 18.13 13.19 22.49
N VAL A 259 17.64 14.41 22.22
CA VAL A 259 16.56 14.64 21.23
C VAL A 259 17.17 15.35 20.03
N ILE A 260 17.06 14.71 18.87
CA ILE A 260 17.56 15.24 17.61
C ILE A 260 16.39 15.84 16.84
N ASN A 261 16.47 17.13 16.52
CA ASN A 261 15.54 17.77 15.59
C ASN A 261 16.01 17.51 14.16
N LEU A 262 15.19 16.87 13.35
CA LEU A 262 15.54 16.57 11.96
C LEU A 262 15.42 17.85 11.10
N PRO A 263 16.30 18.01 10.09
CA PRO A 263 16.52 19.31 9.47
C PRO A 263 15.40 19.76 8.52
N ASN A 264 14.64 18.82 7.94
CA ASN A 264 13.59 19.14 6.98
C ASN A 264 12.26 19.28 7.71
N ARG A 265 11.70 20.49 7.74
CA ARG A 265 10.33 20.67 8.27
C ARG A 265 9.31 20.16 7.25
N THR A 266 8.32 19.42 7.73
CA THR A 266 7.19 18.96 6.91
C THR A 266 6.26 20.12 6.57
N GLN A 267 5.25 19.89 5.72
CA GLN A 267 4.24 20.91 5.43
C GLN A 267 3.45 21.31 6.68
N GLY A 268 3.34 20.47 7.69
CA GLY A 268 2.39 20.63 8.78
C GLY A 268 0.98 20.19 8.36
N TYR A 269 0.10 20.04 9.34
CA TYR A 269 -1.31 19.71 9.15
C TYR A 269 -2.08 20.90 8.54
N ARG A 270 -1.88 21.12 7.24
CA ARG A 270 -2.38 22.27 6.47
C ARG A 270 -2.84 21.86 5.08
N ARG A 271 -3.88 22.55 4.60
CA ARG A 271 -4.35 22.52 3.22
C ARG A 271 -4.70 23.93 2.75
N THR A 272 -4.71 24.12 1.44
CA THR A 272 -5.25 25.32 0.81
C THR A 272 -6.76 25.36 1.02
N ALA A 273 -7.32 26.55 1.16
CA ALA A 273 -8.76 26.73 1.26
C ALA A 273 -9.40 26.70 -0.14
N VAL A 274 -10.51 25.97 -0.30
CA VAL A 274 -11.17 25.71 -1.57
C VAL A 274 -12.68 25.89 -1.48
N ALA A 275 -13.34 26.21 -2.59
CA ALA A 275 -14.79 26.22 -2.72
C ALA A 275 -15.23 25.92 -4.16
N TYR A 276 -16.37 25.24 -4.33
CA TYR A 276 -17.08 25.23 -5.61
C TYR A 276 -17.81 26.55 -5.80
N LEU A 277 -17.49 27.24 -6.88
CA LEU A 277 -18.24 28.38 -7.40
C LEU A 277 -19.23 27.84 -8.44
N GLY A 278 -20.44 27.49 -7.98
CA GLY A 278 -21.47 26.84 -8.79
C GLY A 278 -21.93 25.52 -8.18
N ASP A 279 -22.68 24.73 -8.94
CA ASP A 279 -23.09 23.37 -8.56
C ASP A 279 -22.25 22.36 -9.35
N PRO A 280 -21.44 21.50 -8.69
CA PRO A 280 -20.60 20.53 -9.38
C PRO A 280 -21.39 19.51 -10.22
N ASN A 281 -22.70 19.34 -9.99
CA ASN A 281 -23.56 18.47 -10.80
C ASN A 281 -24.17 19.19 -12.03
N ALA A 282 -23.96 20.50 -12.16
CA ALA A 282 -24.51 21.28 -13.26
C ALA A 282 -23.44 22.11 -13.97
N ALA A 283 -22.84 23.09 -13.29
CA ALA A 283 -21.74 23.90 -13.79
C ALA A 283 -21.01 24.54 -12.61
N ALA A 284 -19.73 24.20 -12.44
CA ALA A 284 -18.90 24.75 -11.38
C ALA A 284 -17.45 25.02 -11.80
N VAL A 285 -16.85 25.97 -11.10
CA VAL A 285 -15.40 26.21 -11.07
C VAL A 285 -14.94 25.97 -9.64
N VAL A 286 -13.86 25.22 -9.45
CA VAL A 286 -13.21 25.14 -8.15
C VAL A 286 -12.30 26.35 -8.01
N VAL A 287 -12.50 27.14 -6.95
CA VAL A 287 -11.65 28.27 -6.59
C VAL A 287 -10.85 27.88 -5.35
N GLU A 288 -9.55 27.81 -5.54
CA GLU A 288 -8.56 27.43 -4.53
C GLU A 288 -7.68 28.63 -4.18
N SER A 289 -7.28 28.72 -2.92
CA SER A 289 -6.31 29.71 -2.47
C SER A 289 -4.87 29.24 -2.68
N VAL A 290 -3.97 30.17 -3.01
CA VAL A 290 -2.53 29.90 -3.15
C VAL A 290 -1.85 29.72 -1.80
N LYS A 291 -2.42 30.33 -0.75
CA LYS A 291 -1.95 30.21 0.63
C LYS A 291 -2.80 29.19 1.38
N PHE A 292 -2.25 28.60 2.43
CA PHE A 292 -3.00 27.67 3.28
C PHE A 292 -4.18 28.35 3.98
N GLY A 293 -5.18 27.55 4.37
CA GLY A 293 -6.39 28.00 5.06
C GLY A 293 -6.08 28.81 6.33
N ASP A 294 -5.15 28.32 7.15
CA ASP A 294 -4.67 28.95 8.38
C ASP A 294 -3.98 30.31 8.14
N GLN A 295 -3.55 30.58 6.91
CA GLN A 295 -2.95 31.85 6.50
C GLN A 295 -3.99 32.89 6.08
N LYS A 296 -5.10 32.94 6.83
CA LYS A 296 -6.26 33.83 6.61
C LYS A 296 -7.02 33.55 5.32
N MET A 297 -6.95 32.35 4.74
CA MET A 297 -7.73 32.01 3.55
C MET A 297 -9.07 31.34 3.86
N ASN A 298 -9.19 30.63 4.99
CA ASN A 298 -10.48 30.11 5.44
C ASN A 298 -11.49 31.28 5.65
N GLY A 299 -12.71 31.08 5.20
CA GLY A 299 -13.79 32.06 5.26
C GLY A 299 -13.71 33.20 4.24
N VAL A 300 -12.68 33.25 3.37
CA VAL A 300 -12.71 34.10 2.17
C VAL A 300 -13.91 33.69 1.33
N GLN A 301 -14.66 34.66 0.80
CA GLN A 301 -15.81 34.38 -0.04
C GLN A 301 -15.50 34.56 -1.52
N VAL A 302 -16.15 33.77 -2.36
CA VAL A 302 -16.19 33.97 -3.80
C VAL A 302 -17.63 33.95 -4.30
N ARG A 303 -17.93 34.77 -5.29
CA ARG A 303 -19.26 34.85 -5.92
C ARG A 303 -19.17 35.29 -7.37
N THR A 304 -20.19 34.99 -8.14
CA THR A 304 -20.42 35.57 -9.47
C THR A 304 -21.64 36.48 -9.44
N VAL A 305 -21.65 37.55 -10.23
CA VAL A 305 -22.79 38.47 -10.37
C VAL A 305 -23.02 38.83 -11.83
N ASP A 306 -24.28 39.02 -12.19
CA ASP A 306 -24.67 39.69 -13.44
C ASP A 306 -24.43 41.21 -13.26
N PRO A 307 -23.64 41.85 -14.14
CA PRO A 307 -23.43 43.30 -14.07
C PRO A 307 -24.68 44.14 -14.41
N GLY A 308 -25.74 43.55 -14.95
CA GLY A 308 -27.02 44.22 -15.22
C GLY A 308 -26.96 45.25 -16.36
N ALA A 309 -25.97 45.15 -17.24
CA ALA A 309 -25.78 46.07 -18.36
C ALA A 309 -25.23 45.34 -19.59
N LYS A 310 -25.50 45.89 -20.77
CA LYS A 310 -25.05 45.39 -22.08
C LYS A 310 -23.54 45.57 -22.28
N ASN A 311 -22.94 44.69 -23.09
CA ASN A 311 -21.56 44.77 -23.56
C ASN A 311 -20.54 44.95 -22.42
N ARG A 312 -20.72 44.22 -21.31
CA ARG A 312 -19.79 44.30 -20.18
C ARG A 312 -18.74 43.20 -20.31
N PRO A 313 -17.45 43.54 -20.15
CA PRO A 313 -16.40 42.52 -20.14
C PRO A 313 -16.39 41.76 -18.81
N LEU A 314 -15.85 40.55 -18.82
CA LEU A 314 -15.56 39.78 -17.62
C LEU A 314 -14.62 40.60 -16.71
N ALA A 315 -15.04 40.81 -15.47
CA ALA A 315 -14.29 41.60 -14.49
C ALA A 315 -14.32 40.92 -13.13
N ALA A 316 -13.41 41.31 -12.24
CA ALA A 316 -13.44 40.85 -10.86
C ALA A 316 -12.81 41.87 -9.93
N THR A 317 -13.28 41.89 -8.69
CA THR A 317 -12.76 42.71 -7.59
C THR A 317 -12.60 41.83 -6.35
N TYR A 318 -11.48 41.95 -5.65
CA TYR A 318 -11.26 41.35 -4.33
C TYR A 318 -11.15 42.46 -3.29
N ALA A 319 -12.18 42.62 -2.46
CA ALA A 319 -12.25 43.60 -1.38
C ALA A 319 -12.94 42.95 -0.17
N ASP A 320 -12.55 43.34 1.04
CA ASP A 320 -13.15 42.86 2.29
C ASP A 320 -13.30 41.34 2.38
N ARG A 321 -12.29 40.61 1.88
CA ARG A 321 -12.23 39.13 1.81
C ARG A 321 -13.31 38.50 0.92
N VAL A 322 -13.87 39.24 -0.04
CA VAL A 322 -14.83 38.74 -1.02
C VAL A 322 -14.29 38.93 -2.44
N LEU A 323 -14.06 37.83 -3.17
CA LEU A 323 -13.82 37.82 -4.60
C LEU A 323 -15.17 37.87 -5.33
N THR A 324 -15.50 39.02 -5.91
CA THR A 324 -16.69 39.18 -6.75
C THR A 324 -16.29 39.16 -8.21
N VAL A 325 -16.72 38.14 -8.95
CA VAL A 325 -16.58 38.02 -10.40
C VAL A 325 -17.84 38.56 -11.08
N ARG A 326 -17.70 39.57 -11.92
CA ARG A 326 -18.79 40.13 -12.74
C ARG A 326 -18.73 39.47 -14.11
N LEU A 327 -19.74 38.68 -14.45
CA LEU A 327 -19.78 37.92 -15.70
C LEU A 327 -19.83 38.86 -16.92
N ALA A 328 -19.26 38.43 -18.03
CA ALA A 328 -19.37 39.16 -19.29
C ALA A 328 -20.80 39.10 -19.84
N THR A 329 -21.23 40.16 -20.52
CA THR A 329 -22.55 40.23 -21.16
C THR A 329 -22.46 40.65 -22.62
N ASP A 330 -23.37 40.11 -23.44
CA ASP A 330 -23.52 40.48 -24.85
C ASP A 330 -24.25 41.84 -25.04
N ASP A 331 -24.56 42.17 -26.28
CA ASP A 331 -25.28 43.39 -26.68
C ASP A 331 -26.77 43.40 -26.27
N THR A 332 -27.31 42.24 -25.88
CA THR A 332 -28.63 42.11 -25.27
C THR A 332 -28.59 42.27 -23.75
N GLY A 333 -27.41 42.10 -23.14
CA GLY A 333 -27.20 42.13 -21.69
C GLY A 333 -27.27 40.75 -21.04
N LYS A 334 -27.36 39.67 -21.83
CA LYS A 334 -27.34 38.29 -21.34
C LYS A 334 -25.90 37.92 -20.95
N THR A 335 -25.74 37.17 -19.86
CA THR A 335 -24.43 36.65 -19.46
C THR A 335 -23.91 35.61 -20.45
N ILE A 336 -22.64 35.74 -20.83
CA ILE A 336 -21.99 34.90 -21.84
C ILE A 336 -20.69 34.23 -21.37
N SER A 337 -20.23 34.52 -20.14
CA SER A 337 -19.05 33.86 -19.58
C SER A 337 -19.28 32.37 -19.38
N THR A 338 -18.29 31.57 -19.76
CA THR A 338 -18.23 30.14 -19.47
C THR A 338 -17.46 29.86 -18.18
N THR A 339 -17.56 28.64 -17.67
CA THR A 339 -16.73 28.11 -16.58
C THR A 339 -15.23 28.25 -16.89
N ASP A 340 -14.81 27.94 -18.12
CA ASP A 340 -13.43 28.10 -18.60
C ASP A 340 -12.96 29.57 -18.54
N ASP A 341 -13.79 30.50 -19.04
CA ASP A 341 -13.48 31.93 -18.99
C ASP A 341 -13.25 32.38 -17.56
N VAL A 342 -14.12 31.98 -16.64
CA VAL A 342 -14.05 32.38 -15.23
C VAL A 342 -12.84 31.77 -14.52
N ALA A 343 -12.58 30.47 -14.72
CA ALA A 343 -11.44 29.79 -14.12
C ALA A 343 -10.11 30.39 -14.59
N ALA A 344 -9.94 30.56 -15.91
CA ALA A 344 -8.75 31.19 -16.50
C ALA A 344 -8.58 32.64 -16.02
N PHE A 345 -9.67 33.41 -15.98
CA PHE A 345 -9.63 34.81 -15.56
C PHE A 345 -9.26 34.99 -14.08
N ILE A 346 -9.81 34.19 -13.17
CA ILE A 346 -9.45 34.26 -11.74
C ILE A 346 -7.97 33.97 -11.57
N THR A 347 -7.47 32.89 -12.17
CA THR A 347 -6.06 32.47 -12.08
C THR A 347 -5.12 33.53 -12.65
N ALA A 348 -5.43 34.08 -13.83
CA ALA A 348 -4.59 35.09 -14.48
C ALA A 348 -4.60 36.44 -13.75
N LYS A 349 -5.75 36.85 -13.18
CA LYS A 349 -5.89 38.15 -12.52
C LYS A 349 -5.37 38.17 -11.09
N TYR A 350 -5.45 37.04 -10.38
CA TYR A 350 -5.04 36.94 -8.98
C TYR A 350 -4.04 35.79 -8.70
N PRO A 351 -2.96 35.64 -9.49
CA PRO A 351 -2.09 34.46 -9.45
C PRO A 351 -1.35 34.24 -8.13
N ARG A 352 -1.28 35.27 -7.27
CA ARG A 352 -0.67 35.19 -5.92
C ARG A 352 -1.68 34.91 -4.80
N ARG A 353 -2.98 34.80 -5.12
CA ARG A 353 -4.05 34.61 -4.14
C ARG A 353 -4.94 33.44 -4.46
N PHE A 354 -5.31 33.28 -5.72
CA PHE A 354 -6.24 32.25 -6.16
C PHE A 354 -5.70 31.50 -7.37
N GLN A 355 -5.97 30.21 -7.39
CA GLN A 355 -5.98 29.38 -8.57
C GLN A 355 -7.42 28.91 -8.77
N ALA A 356 -7.85 28.76 -10.01
CA ALA A 356 -9.15 28.23 -10.33
C ALA A 356 -9.05 27.27 -11.51
N PHE A 357 -9.81 26.19 -11.43
CA PHE A 357 -9.89 25.17 -12.46
C PHE A 357 -11.34 24.71 -12.62
N VAL A 358 -11.66 24.25 -13.82
CA VAL A 358 -13.01 23.80 -14.15
C VAL A 358 -13.27 22.44 -13.52
N GLU A 359 -14.45 22.29 -12.91
CA GLU A 359 -14.89 21.01 -12.36
C GLU A 359 -15.07 19.96 -13.47
N THR A 360 -14.81 18.69 -13.19
CA THR A 360 -14.99 17.62 -14.18
C THR A 360 -16.43 17.61 -14.70
N GLY A 361 -16.59 17.64 -16.03
CA GLY A 361 -17.90 17.72 -16.68
C GLY A 361 -18.47 19.14 -16.81
N SER A 362 -17.81 20.16 -16.26
CA SER A 362 -18.25 21.56 -16.33
C SER A 362 -17.62 22.37 -17.47
N ALA A 363 -16.75 21.78 -18.28
CA ALA A 363 -16.04 22.48 -19.36
C ALA A 363 -16.99 23.05 -20.42
N GLY A 364 -16.81 24.31 -20.77
CA GLY A 364 -17.56 25.09 -21.75
C GLY A 364 -18.97 25.49 -21.30
N LEU A 365 -19.41 25.08 -20.11
CA LEU A 365 -20.77 25.35 -19.65
C LEU A 365 -20.95 26.84 -19.27
N PRO A 366 -22.16 27.40 -19.45
CA PRO A 366 -22.45 28.76 -19.00
C PRO A 366 -22.23 28.92 -17.50
N MET A 367 -21.47 29.94 -17.10
CA MET A 367 -21.23 30.19 -15.68
C MET A 367 -22.50 30.75 -15.02
N PRO A 368 -23.02 30.13 -13.95
CA PRO A 368 -24.18 30.65 -13.23
C PRO A 368 -23.83 31.91 -12.42
N VAL A 369 -24.86 32.68 -12.06
CA VAL A 369 -24.79 33.69 -10.99
C VAL A 369 -24.92 32.99 -9.64
N VAL A 370 -23.89 33.05 -8.82
CA VAL A 370 -23.72 32.27 -7.59
C VAL A 370 -23.62 33.23 -6.41
N ALA A 371 -24.44 32.99 -5.38
CA ALA A 371 -24.34 33.69 -4.11
C ALA A 371 -22.94 33.50 -3.46
N PRO A 372 -22.54 34.31 -2.47
CA PRO A 372 -21.24 34.11 -1.81
C PRO A 372 -21.09 32.72 -1.20
N VAL A 373 -20.06 31.99 -1.64
CA VAL A 373 -19.60 30.73 -1.05
C VAL A 373 -18.28 30.95 -0.32
N ARG A 374 -18.05 30.24 0.78
CA ARG A 374 -16.84 30.38 1.60
C ARG A 374 -15.80 29.32 1.21
N LEU A 375 -14.55 29.74 1.07
CA LEU A 375 -13.40 28.87 0.97
C LEU A 375 -13.10 28.26 2.34
N ASP A 376 -12.79 26.97 2.36
CA ASP A 376 -12.42 26.21 3.56
C ASP A 376 -11.35 25.18 3.21
N ASP A 377 -10.44 24.87 4.15
CA ASP A 377 -9.37 23.89 3.94
C ASP A 377 -9.81 22.44 4.25
N GLY A 378 -11.02 22.27 4.76
CA GLY A 378 -11.66 20.99 5.01
C GLY A 378 -11.01 20.16 6.12
N LEU A 379 -10.20 20.77 6.99
CA LEU A 379 -9.53 20.10 8.09
C LEU A 379 -10.33 20.20 9.40
N GLU A 380 -10.68 19.06 9.99
CA GLU A 380 -11.53 18.93 11.18
C GLU A 380 -10.74 19.03 12.50
N GLY A 381 -9.44 18.70 12.49
CA GLY A 381 -8.55 18.76 13.66
C GLY A 381 -8.24 20.18 14.12
N THR A 382 -9.14 20.78 14.89
CA THR A 382 -9.03 22.19 15.37
C THR A 382 -7.93 22.40 16.41
N GLU A 383 -7.64 21.38 17.22
CA GLU A 383 -6.57 21.41 18.25
C GLU A 383 -5.18 21.07 17.68
N VAL A 384 -5.11 20.59 16.44
CA VAL A 384 -3.84 20.22 15.80
C VAL A 384 -3.10 21.48 15.32
N SER A 385 -1.84 21.62 15.74
CA SER A 385 -0.98 22.71 15.28
C SER A 385 -0.83 22.73 13.76
N LYS A 386 -1.20 23.85 13.14
CA LYS A 386 -1.03 24.10 11.69
C LYS A 386 0.40 24.48 11.29
N LYS A 387 1.34 24.65 12.22
CA LYS A 387 2.73 25.02 11.88
C LYS A 387 3.45 23.86 11.15
N PRO A 388 4.41 24.14 10.26
CA PRO A 388 5.33 23.11 9.76
C PRO A 388 5.88 22.26 10.91
N TRP A 389 5.87 20.94 10.78
CA TRP A 389 6.35 20.06 11.85
C TRP A 389 7.86 19.88 11.76
N THR A 390 8.54 19.86 12.91
CA THR A 390 9.94 19.43 13.00
C THR A 390 9.94 18.02 13.54
N VAL A 391 10.23 17.04 12.69
CA VAL A 391 10.31 15.63 13.11
C VAL A 391 11.45 15.48 14.11
N GLN A 392 11.23 14.67 15.16
CA GLN A 392 12.20 14.47 16.24
C GLN A 392 12.57 13.00 16.33
N ALA A 393 13.86 12.74 16.56
CA ALA A 393 14.37 11.42 16.90
C ALA A 393 14.86 11.37 18.35
N LEU A 394 14.71 10.22 19.00
CA LEU A 394 15.41 9.89 20.24
C LEU A 394 16.77 9.28 19.87
N ARG A 395 17.83 9.65 20.59
CA ARG A 395 19.10 8.94 20.61
C ARG A 395 19.35 8.41 22.01
N ILE A 396 19.47 7.11 22.17
CA ILE A 396 19.60 6.39 23.44
C ILE A 396 20.94 5.65 23.45
N GLY A 397 21.78 5.94 24.44
CA GLY A 397 23.04 5.22 24.62
C GLY A 397 23.84 5.83 25.77
N LYS A 398 24.75 5.09 26.40
CA LYS A 398 25.64 5.66 27.42
C LYS A 398 26.81 6.42 26.80
N VAL A 399 27.35 5.89 25.71
CA VAL A 399 28.44 6.46 24.91
C VAL A 399 27.84 6.89 23.56
N ARG A 400 27.86 8.20 23.30
CA ARG A 400 27.16 8.84 22.17
C ARG A 400 28.10 9.72 21.34
N ASP A 401 29.34 9.30 21.19
CA ASP A 401 30.38 9.95 20.36
C ASP A 401 30.50 9.33 18.95
N GLY A 402 29.67 8.33 18.64
CA GLY A 402 29.70 7.59 17.38
C GLY A 402 30.65 6.40 17.35
N SER A 403 31.33 6.06 18.46
CA SER A 403 32.23 4.91 18.52
C SER A 403 31.50 3.57 18.66
N ARG A 404 30.20 3.59 18.96
CA ARG A 404 29.36 2.40 19.17
C ARG A 404 28.54 2.12 17.94
N THR A 405 28.38 0.83 17.60
CA THR A 405 27.46 0.39 16.56
C THR A 405 26.08 0.97 16.80
N GLY A 406 25.49 1.54 15.76
CA GLY A 406 24.22 2.21 15.80
C GLY A 406 23.08 1.36 15.25
N VAL A 407 21.91 1.48 15.87
CA VAL A 407 20.65 0.84 15.44
C VAL A 407 19.62 1.93 15.22
N LEU A 408 19.01 1.98 14.04
CA LEU A 408 17.93 2.92 13.70
C LEU A 408 16.58 2.20 13.63
N ALA A 409 15.65 2.52 14.53
CA ALA A 409 14.26 2.10 14.43
C ALA A 409 13.39 3.29 14.01
N TYR A 410 12.50 3.12 13.04
CA TYR A 410 11.62 4.21 12.62
C TYR A 410 10.25 3.68 12.19
N SER A 411 9.21 4.48 12.38
CA SER A 411 7.83 4.05 12.21
C SER A 411 6.93 5.13 11.62
N GLN A 412 5.74 4.71 11.20
CA GLN A 412 4.66 5.59 10.74
C GLN A 412 5.05 6.47 9.54
N GLU A 413 5.74 5.89 8.55
CA GLU A 413 5.84 6.50 7.22
C GLU A 413 4.46 6.55 6.55
N HIS A 414 3.65 5.51 6.76
CA HIS A 414 2.23 5.51 6.44
C HIS A 414 1.38 5.97 7.64
N ALA A 415 0.46 6.87 7.38
CA ALA A 415 -0.28 7.59 8.42
C ALA A 415 -1.28 6.72 9.21
N ARG A 416 -2.00 5.81 8.55
CA ARG A 416 -3.04 4.96 9.13
C ARG A 416 -2.55 3.85 10.06
N GLU A 417 -1.25 3.61 10.12
CA GLU A 417 -0.62 2.48 10.82
C GLU A 417 -0.33 2.85 12.28
N TRP A 418 -1.40 3.06 13.07
CA TRP A 418 -1.33 3.70 14.39
C TRP A 418 -0.62 2.88 15.47
N ALA A 419 -0.47 1.56 15.28
CA ALA A 419 0.24 0.68 16.22
C ALA A 419 1.78 0.84 16.14
N THR A 420 2.31 1.21 14.97
CA THR A 420 3.75 1.27 14.71
C THR A 420 4.53 2.24 15.62
N PRO A 421 4.07 3.48 15.92
CA PRO A 421 4.76 4.35 16.88
C PRO A 421 4.73 3.81 18.32
N LEU A 422 3.73 2.98 18.66
CA LEU A 422 3.62 2.38 19.99
C LEU A 422 4.73 1.36 20.23
N VAL A 423 5.02 0.56 19.21
CA VAL A 423 6.12 -0.43 19.20
C VAL A 423 7.47 0.25 19.46
N THR A 424 7.78 1.32 18.72
CA THR A 424 9.07 2.00 18.83
C THR A 424 9.22 2.77 20.15
N LEU A 425 8.12 3.28 20.71
CA LEU A 425 8.12 3.92 22.04
C LEU A 425 8.22 2.91 23.18
N GLU A 426 7.49 1.79 23.13
CA GLU A 426 7.62 0.70 24.11
C GLU A 426 9.06 0.18 24.12
N PHE A 427 9.66 -0.02 22.95
CA PHE A 427 11.08 -0.37 22.81
C PHE A 427 12.01 0.65 23.48
N ALA A 428 11.82 1.94 23.23
CA ALA A 428 12.61 3.01 23.85
C ALA A 428 12.51 2.97 25.38
N GLU A 429 11.28 2.83 25.91
CA GLU A 429 11.02 2.85 27.35
C GLU A 429 11.57 1.59 28.04
N ARG A 430 11.52 0.42 27.39
CA ARG A 430 12.17 -0.82 27.88
C ARG A 430 13.68 -0.65 28.06
N LEU A 431 14.39 -0.05 27.11
CA LEU A 431 15.83 0.20 27.23
C LEU A 431 16.15 1.16 28.40
N LEU A 432 15.35 2.20 28.57
CA LEU A 432 15.59 3.25 29.55
C LEU A 432 15.22 2.84 30.97
N ALA A 433 14.04 2.27 31.16
CA ALA A 433 13.52 1.91 32.48
C ALA A 433 14.32 0.78 33.13
N ASN A 434 14.87 -0.13 32.32
CA ASN A 434 15.62 -1.29 32.81
C ASN A 434 17.14 -1.05 32.88
N TYR A 435 17.66 0.08 32.40
CA TYR A 435 19.10 0.37 32.39
C TYR A 435 19.78 0.21 33.76
N ALA A 436 19.09 0.62 34.84
CA ALA A 436 19.64 0.59 36.19
C ALA A 436 19.45 -0.77 36.90
N THR A 437 18.49 -1.58 36.46
CA THR A 437 18.01 -2.77 37.20
C THR A 437 18.31 -4.08 36.49
N ASP A 438 18.50 -4.07 35.17
CA ASP A 438 18.82 -5.25 34.37
C ASP A 438 20.23 -5.16 33.76
N PRO A 439 21.18 -6.00 34.20
CA PRO A 439 22.54 -6.03 33.64
C PRO A 439 22.59 -6.27 32.13
N ALA A 440 21.66 -7.04 31.56
CA ALA A 440 21.63 -7.31 30.13
C ALA A 440 21.26 -6.05 29.33
N THR A 441 20.17 -5.37 29.71
CA THR A 441 19.77 -4.08 29.11
C THR A 441 20.86 -3.03 29.30
N ARG A 442 21.48 -2.98 30.48
CA ARG A 442 22.61 -2.07 30.73
C ARG A 442 23.75 -2.28 29.73
N ALA A 443 24.13 -3.54 29.50
CA ALA A 443 25.18 -3.88 28.55
C ALA A 443 24.82 -3.46 27.12
N LEU A 444 23.55 -3.55 26.73
CA LEU A 444 23.09 -3.08 25.42
C LEU A 444 23.22 -1.55 25.29
N VAL A 445 22.67 -0.79 26.25
CA VAL A 445 22.73 0.68 26.23
C VAL A 445 24.17 1.20 26.39
N ASP A 446 25.05 0.46 27.05
CA ASP A 446 26.46 0.83 27.20
C ASP A 446 27.28 0.62 25.91
N ASN A 447 26.86 -0.29 25.03
CA ASN A 447 27.63 -0.73 23.86
C ASN A 447 26.96 -0.47 22.51
N VAL A 448 25.68 -0.05 22.47
CA VAL A 448 24.94 0.28 21.24
C VAL A 448 24.37 1.70 21.32
N ASP A 449 24.40 2.40 20.19
CA ASP A 449 23.83 3.74 20.02
C ASP A 449 22.49 3.65 19.28
N VAL A 450 21.38 3.78 19.99
CA VAL A 450 20.04 3.51 19.44
C VAL A 450 19.38 4.81 19.01
N PHE A 451 18.93 4.89 17.77
CA PHE A 451 18.20 6.00 17.18
C PHE A 451 16.76 5.58 16.91
N ILE A 452 15.80 6.43 17.26
CA ILE A 452 14.38 6.12 17.11
C ILE A 452 13.63 7.31 16.52
N ILE A 453 12.94 7.13 15.38
CA ILE A 453 11.97 8.09 14.84
C ILE A 453 10.56 7.49 14.98
N PRO A 454 9.81 7.79 16.06
CA PRO A 454 8.50 7.17 16.26
C PRO A 454 7.46 7.56 15.20
N THR A 455 7.57 8.76 14.63
CA THR A 455 6.65 9.22 13.57
C THR A 455 7.41 9.95 12.48
N VAL A 456 7.57 9.30 11.32
CA VAL A 456 8.16 9.92 10.13
C VAL A 456 7.18 10.86 9.43
N ASN A 457 5.89 10.51 9.34
CA ASN A 457 4.83 11.27 8.66
C ASN A 457 3.80 11.86 9.66
N PRO A 458 4.15 12.90 10.43
CA PRO A 458 3.25 13.47 11.43
C PRO A 458 2.05 14.19 10.81
N ASP A 459 2.20 14.74 9.59
CA ASP A 459 1.14 15.49 8.93
C ASP A 459 0.00 14.57 8.49
N GLY A 460 0.35 13.48 7.79
CA GLY A 460 -0.59 12.44 7.43
C GLY A 460 -1.18 11.76 8.66
N ALA A 461 -0.38 11.45 9.69
CA ALA A 461 -0.86 10.83 10.92
C ALA A 461 -1.93 11.69 11.62
N ASN A 462 -1.71 13.00 11.73
CA ASN A 462 -2.75 13.89 12.26
C ASN A 462 -4.03 13.85 11.40
N TYR A 463 -3.92 13.79 10.07
CA TYR A 463 -5.08 13.64 9.21
C TYR A 463 -5.81 12.30 9.38
N ALA A 464 -5.06 11.22 9.62
CA ALA A 464 -5.65 9.94 9.94
C ALA A 464 -6.47 10.00 11.25
N PHE A 465 -5.93 10.61 12.30
CA PHE A 465 -6.63 10.72 13.59
C PHE A 465 -7.85 11.63 13.57
N ASN A 466 -7.86 12.67 12.73
CA ASN A 466 -8.84 13.76 12.84
C ASN A 466 -9.83 13.84 11.67
N ASP A 467 -9.52 13.28 10.50
CA ASP A 467 -10.34 13.50 9.29
C ASP A 467 -10.65 12.20 8.53
N PHE A 468 -9.63 11.43 8.18
CA PHE A 468 -9.77 10.22 7.37
C PHE A 468 -8.81 9.13 7.84
N ASN A 469 -9.31 8.22 8.67
CA ASN A 469 -8.49 7.19 9.32
C ASN A 469 -7.77 6.25 8.35
N PHE A 470 -8.19 6.11 7.09
CA PHE A 470 -7.49 5.32 6.07
C PHE A 470 -6.39 6.09 5.32
N GLN A 471 -6.10 7.33 5.71
CA GLN A 471 -5.01 8.11 5.12
C GLN A 471 -3.69 7.36 5.22
N ARG A 472 -3.06 7.13 4.06
CA ARG A 472 -1.74 6.49 3.99
C ARG A 472 -0.62 7.52 3.82
N LYS A 473 -0.82 8.50 2.94
CA LYS A 473 0.20 9.41 2.43
C LYS A 473 0.42 10.61 3.35
N ASN A 474 1.44 11.43 3.07
CA ASN A 474 1.59 12.75 3.70
C ASN A 474 0.49 13.73 3.22
N LEU A 475 0.58 15.02 3.56
CA LEU A 475 -0.41 16.04 3.16
C LEU A 475 0.04 16.96 2.02
N VAL A 476 1.17 16.69 1.37
CA VAL A 476 1.69 17.55 0.29
C VAL A 476 0.91 17.26 -0.99
N ASN A 477 0.15 18.24 -1.47
CA ASN A 477 -0.69 18.08 -2.66
C ASN A 477 0.03 18.56 -3.93
N HIS A 478 0.59 17.63 -4.69
CA HIS A 478 1.18 17.86 -6.01
C HIS A 478 0.21 17.63 -7.19
N CYS A 479 -1.08 17.38 -6.94
CA CYS A 479 -2.06 17.27 -8.03
C CYS A 479 -2.23 18.60 -8.77
N ALA A 480 -2.75 18.54 -9.99
CA ALA A 480 -3.11 19.69 -10.82
C ALA A 480 -4.49 19.50 -11.48
N GLY A 481 -5.11 20.61 -11.91
CA GLY A 481 -6.40 20.59 -12.62
C GLY A 481 -7.49 19.86 -11.84
N ALA A 482 -8.29 19.05 -12.56
CA ALA A 482 -9.39 18.28 -11.98
C ALA A 482 -8.96 17.32 -10.85
N SER A 483 -7.70 16.88 -10.80
CA SER A 483 -7.22 16.04 -9.69
C SER A 483 -7.00 16.82 -8.38
N ARG A 484 -7.03 18.17 -8.39
CA ARG A 484 -7.07 19.02 -7.19
C ARG A 484 -8.48 19.32 -6.69
N ASP A 485 -9.49 18.72 -7.31
CA ASP A 485 -10.87 18.86 -6.87
C ASP A 485 -11.06 18.33 -5.43
N PRO A 486 -11.66 19.12 -4.51
CA PRO A 486 -11.83 18.76 -3.10
C PRO A 486 -12.48 17.40 -2.84
N ARG A 487 -13.24 16.83 -3.78
CA ARG A 487 -13.77 15.46 -3.60
C ARG A 487 -12.67 14.39 -3.49
N TYR A 488 -11.47 14.68 -4.00
CA TYR A 488 -10.31 13.78 -3.96
C TYR A 488 -9.37 14.05 -2.80
N ARG A 489 -9.78 14.87 -1.82
CA ARG A 489 -8.91 15.30 -0.73
C ARG A 489 -8.29 14.16 0.08
N ASP A 490 -9.00 13.05 0.21
CA ASP A 490 -8.53 11.84 0.92
C ASP A 490 -7.52 11.02 0.10
N SER A 491 -7.35 11.38 -1.18
CA SER A 491 -6.40 10.79 -2.11
C SER A 491 -5.20 11.69 -2.39
N TRP A 492 -5.07 12.87 -1.78
CA TRP A 492 -3.88 13.71 -1.95
C TRP A 492 -2.74 13.28 -1.03
N GLY A 493 -1.53 13.73 -1.36
CA GLY A 493 -0.31 13.37 -0.65
C GLY A 493 0.61 12.48 -1.47
N VAL A 494 1.83 12.32 -0.98
CA VAL A 494 2.86 11.40 -1.49
C VAL A 494 3.00 10.22 -0.54
N ASP A 495 3.14 9.03 -1.10
CA ASP A 495 3.52 7.85 -0.32
C ASP A 495 5.01 7.97 0.04
N VAL A 496 5.28 8.24 1.32
CA VAL A 496 6.65 8.47 1.81
C VAL A 496 7.53 7.26 1.53
N ASN A 497 7.00 6.03 1.64
CA ASN A 497 7.73 4.79 1.39
C ASN A 497 7.72 4.38 -0.11
N ARG A 498 7.46 5.32 -1.02
CA ARG A 498 7.70 5.22 -2.47
C ARG A 498 8.56 6.37 -2.99
N ASN A 499 9.02 7.26 -2.11
CA ASN A 499 9.69 8.52 -2.46
C ASN A 499 11.21 8.44 -2.34
N TYR A 500 11.80 7.28 -2.07
CA TYR A 500 13.25 7.11 -1.97
C TYR A 500 13.91 6.89 -3.36
N THR A 501 15.24 7.00 -3.43
CA THR A 501 16.01 7.05 -4.69
C THR A 501 16.40 5.69 -5.24
N VAL A 502 16.28 4.62 -4.45
CA VAL A 502 16.77 3.29 -4.86
C VAL A 502 15.63 2.44 -5.40
N GLY A 503 15.83 1.89 -6.60
CA GLY A 503 14.85 1.04 -7.25
C GLY A 503 13.51 1.74 -7.33
N SER A 504 13.54 3.02 -7.69
CA SER A 504 12.39 3.90 -7.60
C SER A 504 11.46 3.73 -8.80
N TYR A 505 10.27 4.33 -8.71
CA TYR A 505 9.39 4.47 -9.87
C TYR A 505 10.10 5.18 -11.04
N PHE A 506 10.97 6.14 -10.74
CA PHE A 506 11.70 6.93 -11.74
C PHE A 506 12.81 6.12 -12.43
N ASP A 507 13.30 5.06 -11.79
CA ASP A 507 14.25 4.09 -12.35
C ASP A 507 13.60 2.98 -13.19
N GLY A 508 12.27 3.00 -13.30
CA GLY A 508 11.47 2.02 -14.04
C GLY A 508 11.12 0.76 -13.24
N TYR A 509 11.23 0.79 -11.91
CA TYR A 509 10.77 -0.28 -11.03
C TYR A 509 9.27 -0.13 -10.75
N VAL A 510 8.59 -1.27 -10.51
CA VAL A 510 7.14 -1.26 -10.25
C VAL A 510 6.84 -1.23 -8.74
N GLY A 511 5.65 -0.75 -8.36
CA GLY A 511 5.26 -0.59 -6.95
C GLY A 511 5.03 0.85 -6.52
N GLY A 512 5.49 1.83 -7.30
CA GLY A 512 5.14 3.24 -7.21
C GLY A 512 4.28 3.68 -8.40
N ASN A 513 3.71 4.89 -8.34
CA ASN A 513 2.85 5.44 -9.39
C ASN A 513 3.10 6.94 -9.61
N ALA A 514 2.95 7.45 -10.83
CA ALA A 514 2.99 8.90 -11.14
C ALA A 514 1.64 9.61 -11.00
N ASN A 515 0.53 8.88 -10.91
CA ASN A 515 -0.79 9.45 -10.66
C ASN A 515 -0.86 9.97 -9.22
N CYS A 516 -1.01 11.28 -9.05
CA CYS A 516 -1.06 11.93 -7.74
C CYS A 516 -2.23 11.45 -6.84
N LEU A 517 -3.28 10.86 -7.43
CA LEU A 517 -4.40 10.27 -6.72
C LEU A 517 -4.17 8.81 -6.30
N SER A 518 -3.10 8.17 -6.76
CA SER A 518 -2.76 6.78 -6.38
C SER A 518 -2.38 6.70 -4.90
N GLY A 519 -2.78 5.63 -4.21
CA GLY A 519 -2.30 5.32 -2.86
C GLY A 519 -0.78 5.13 -2.76
N THR A 520 -0.12 4.82 -3.87
CA THR A 520 1.34 4.63 -4.00
C THR A 520 2.01 5.72 -4.85
N TYR A 521 1.45 6.93 -4.86
CA TYR A 521 2.04 8.05 -5.59
C TYR A 521 3.48 8.34 -5.10
N ALA A 522 4.46 8.24 -6.02
CA ALA A 522 5.89 8.31 -5.70
C ALA A 522 6.41 9.75 -5.50
N GLY A 523 5.57 10.76 -5.74
CA GLY A 523 5.95 12.17 -5.67
C GLY A 523 6.32 12.75 -7.04
N THR A 524 6.85 13.97 -7.04
CA THR A 524 7.25 14.69 -8.26
C THR A 524 8.66 14.35 -8.72
N ALA A 525 9.48 13.87 -7.79
CA ALA A 525 10.83 13.36 -7.99
C ALA A 525 11.20 12.51 -6.76
N GLU A 526 12.28 11.76 -6.85
CA GLU A 526 12.88 11.11 -5.69
C GLU A 526 13.23 12.16 -4.62
N LEU A 527 12.96 11.83 -3.37
CA LEU A 527 13.17 12.69 -2.21
C LEU A 527 12.51 14.07 -2.32
N SER A 528 11.39 14.17 -3.04
CA SER A 528 10.59 15.39 -3.09
C SER A 528 10.04 15.78 -1.71
N GLU A 529 9.82 14.81 -0.83
CA GLU A 529 9.18 15.01 0.47
C GLU A 529 10.18 15.27 1.60
N ALA A 530 9.77 16.05 2.61
CA ALA A 530 10.63 16.36 3.75
C ALA A 530 10.81 15.16 4.67
N GLU A 531 9.78 14.31 4.75
CA GLU A 531 9.68 13.11 5.57
C GLU A 531 10.74 12.08 5.17
N SER A 532 10.82 11.71 3.89
CA SER A 532 11.83 10.77 3.36
C SER A 532 13.25 11.33 3.51
N ARG A 533 13.45 12.62 3.20
CA ARG A 533 14.75 13.30 3.41
C ARG A 533 15.22 13.30 4.86
N ASN A 534 14.31 13.28 5.83
CA ASN A 534 14.67 13.27 7.25
C ASN A 534 15.24 11.92 7.70
N VAL A 535 14.75 10.80 7.17
CA VAL A 535 15.30 9.47 7.46
C VAL A 535 16.74 9.39 6.95
N ILE A 536 16.97 9.80 5.70
CA ILE A 536 18.32 9.85 5.09
C ILE A 536 19.23 10.82 5.84
N ALA A 537 18.74 12.01 6.20
CA ALA A 537 19.54 13.00 6.90
C ALA A 537 20.02 12.49 8.27
N LEU A 538 19.17 11.75 9.00
CA LEU A 538 19.58 11.15 10.27
C LEU A 538 20.62 10.06 10.07
N ALA A 539 20.37 9.13 9.15
CA ALA A 539 21.26 8.01 8.85
C ALA A 539 22.64 8.49 8.36
N SER A 540 22.65 9.44 7.42
CA SER A 540 23.88 10.00 6.84
C SER A 540 24.71 10.80 7.85
N ALA A 541 24.05 11.46 8.83
CA ALA A 541 24.74 12.19 9.88
C ALA A 541 25.40 11.29 10.94
N HIS A 542 25.04 10.01 10.99
CA HIS A 542 25.49 9.05 11.99
C HIS A 542 26.00 7.76 11.29
N PRO A 543 27.23 7.79 10.72
CA PRO A 543 27.79 6.66 9.95
C PRO A 543 28.06 5.40 10.81
N ASN A 544 27.89 5.52 12.13
CA ASN A 544 27.92 4.38 13.04
C ASN A 544 26.62 3.57 13.01
N ILE A 545 25.51 4.09 12.46
CA ILE A 545 24.29 3.29 12.21
C ILE A 545 24.64 2.22 11.19
N ARG A 546 24.57 0.95 11.61
CA ARG A 546 24.84 -0.23 10.77
C ARG A 546 23.63 -1.15 10.62
N PHE A 547 22.63 -1.00 11.50
CA PHE A 547 21.41 -1.78 11.47
C PHE A 547 20.20 -0.84 11.49
N ALA A 548 19.16 -1.18 10.73
CA ALA A 548 17.91 -0.44 10.72
C ALA A 548 16.67 -1.35 10.69
N MET A 549 15.58 -0.86 11.25
CA MET A 549 14.27 -1.48 11.19
C MET A 549 13.23 -0.41 10.89
N ASN A 550 12.56 -0.50 9.73
CA ASN A 550 11.31 0.22 9.55
C ASN A 550 10.16 -0.59 10.17
N VAL A 551 9.17 0.11 10.71
CA VAL A 551 8.02 -0.54 11.35
C VAL A 551 6.75 -0.03 10.69
N HIS A 552 6.09 -0.94 9.97
CA HIS A 552 4.82 -0.79 9.29
C HIS A 552 3.73 -1.68 9.90
N SER A 553 2.48 -1.51 9.45
CA SER A 553 1.39 -2.47 9.68
C SER A 553 0.50 -2.60 8.43
N TYR A 554 -0.16 -3.73 8.18
CA TYR A 554 -0.28 -4.93 8.99
C TYR A 554 0.01 -6.20 8.19
N GLY A 555 0.08 -7.34 8.88
CA GLY A 555 0.02 -8.67 8.25
C GLY A 555 1.05 -9.66 8.76
N GLY A 556 1.91 -9.28 9.72
CA GLY A 556 2.87 -10.20 10.30
C GLY A 556 3.99 -10.60 9.34
N TYR A 557 4.60 -9.62 8.68
CA TYR A 557 5.73 -9.82 7.79
C TYR A 557 7.04 -9.40 8.46
N PHE A 558 8.12 -10.12 8.12
CA PHE A 558 9.47 -9.78 8.53
C PHE A 558 10.40 -9.84 7.32
N MET A 559 10.79 -8.67 6.82
CA MET A 559 11.35 -8.57 5.48
C MET A 559 12.70 -7.85 5.45
N TRP A 560 13.37 -7.96 4.31
CA TRP A 560 14.63 -7.25 4.03
C TRP A 560 14.81 -7.03 2.52
N PRO A 561 15.81 -6.25 2.08
CA PRO A 561 16.12 -6.04 0.65
C PRO A 561 16.46 -7.34 -0.13
N PRO A 562 16.25 -7.35 -1.47
CA PRO A 562 15.63 -6.30 -2.28
C PRO A 562 14.12 -6.20 -2.11
N GLY A 563 13.59 -4.98 -2.13
CA GLY A 563 12.16 -4.71 -2.15
C GLY A 563 11.56 -4.40 -3.51
N SER A 564 12.35 -4.04 -4.50
CA SER A 564 11.83 -3.66 -5.82
C SER A 564 12.35 -4.53 -6.97
N TYR A 565 11.49 -4.71 -7.98
CA TYR A 565 11.83 -5.30 -9.27
C TYR A 565 11.25 -4.53 -10.46
N LYS A 566 11.83 -4.73 -11.65
CA LYS A 566 11.23 -4.37 -12.94
C LYS A 566 10.28 -5.47 -13.39
N ALA A 567 9.11 -5.10 -13.93
CA ALA A 567 8.05 -6.07 -14.21
C ALA A 567 8.44 -7.12 -15.25
N GLU A 568 9.04 -6.71 -16.36
CA GLU A 568 9.49 -7.65 -17.40
C GLU A 568 10.60 -8.55 -16.86
N GLY A 569 10.33 -9.86 -16.82
CA GLY A 569 11.25 -10.87 -16.28
C GLY A 569 11.48 -10.80 -14.76
N ARG A 570 10.67 -10.00 -14.03
CA ARG A 570 10.75 -9.79 -12.57
C ARG A 570 12.20 -9.57 -12.08
N VAL A 571 12.90 -8.64 -12.72
CA VAL A 571 14.32 -8.38 -12.44
C VAL A 571 14.45 -7.51 -11.18
N THR A 572 14.86 -8.12 -10.06
CA THR A 572 15.05 -7.43 -8.77
C THR A 572 16.29 -6.53 -8.78
N LEU A 573 16.39 -5.64 -7.78
CA LEU A 573 17.70 -5.12 -7.35
C LEU A 573 18.67 -6.27 -6.97
N PRO A 574 19.99 -6.02 -6.95
CA PRO A 574 20.99 -7.05 -6.64
C PRO A 574 20.75 -7.68 -5.28
N ARG A 575 20.54 -9.00 -5.24
CA ARG A 575 20.30 -9.71 -3.98
C ARG A 575 21.53 -9.64 -3.06
N PRO A 576 21.34 -9.63 -1.73
CA PRO A 576 22.43 -9.84 -0.79
C PRO A 576 23.23 -11.09 -1.14
N SER A 577 24.53 -11.06 -0.84
CA SER A 577 25.40 -12.24 -0.98
C SER A 577 24.87 -13.42 -0.17
N ILE A 578 25.44 -14.61 -0.40
CA ILE A 578 25.03 -15.82 0.33
C ILE A 578 25.24 -15.64 1.85
N ASP A 579 26.33 -15.00 2.26
CA ASP A 579 26.66 -14.78 3.67
C ASP A 579 25.73 -13.73 4.30
N GLU A 580 25.45 -12.63 3.58
CA GLU A 580 24.47 -11.63 4.03
C GLU A 580 23.07 -12.24 4.11
N SER A 581 22.63 -12.99 3.09
CA SER A 581 21.33 -13.68 3.09
C SER A 581 21.20 -14.64 4.27
N LYS A 582 22.28 -15.35 4.63
CA LYS A 582 22.34 -16.20 5.81
C LYS A 582 22.23 -15.36 7.09
N PHE A 583 22.94 -14.24 7.18
CA PHE A 583 22.87 -13.33 8.31
C PHE A 583 21.45 -12.75 8.49
N TYR A 584 20.79 -12.34 7.41
CA TYR A 584 19.40 -11.88 7.40
C TYR A 584 18.45 -12.96 7.94
N LEU A 585 18.56 -14.20 7.45
CA LEU A 585 17.69 -15.30 7.89
C LEU A 585 17.94 -15.71 9.35
N ASP A 586 19.19 -15.77 9.78
CA ASP A 586 19.53 -16.10 11.17
C ASP A 586 19.06 -14.99 12.13
N SER A 587 19.21 -13.73 11.74
CA SER A 587 18.69 -12.57 12.47
C SER A 587 17.16 -12.59 12.53
N ALA A 588 16.49 -12.87 11.41
CA ALA A 588 15.04 -13.00 11.34
C ALA A 588 14.52 -14.04 12.32
N ARG A 589 15.10 -15.25 12.33
CA ARG A 589 14.71 -16.32 13.26
C ARG A 589 14.83 -15.91 14.73
N ARG A 590 15.87 -15.15 15.08
CA ARG A 590 16.04 -14.61 16.44
C ARG A 590 14.97 -13.58 16.77
N ILE A 591 14.76 -12.61 15.87
CA ILE A 591 13.83 -11.50 16.07
C ILE A 591 12.37 -11.98 16.13
N VAL A 592 11.93 -12.78 15.15
CA VAL A 592 10.56 -13.34 15.16
C VAL A 592 10.36 -14.36 16.28
N GLY A 593 11.43 -14.98 16.78
CA GLY A 593 11.39 -15.79 18.00
C GLY A 593 11.17 -14.96 19.26
N ALA A 594 11.80 -13.78 19.36
CA ALA A 594 11.57 -12.84 20.45
C ALA A 594 10.13 -12.29 20.43
N ILE A 595 9.56 -12.06 19.24
CA ILE A 595 8.14 -11.70 19.06
C ILE A 595 7.25 -12.84 19.56
N ALA A 596 7.49 -14.06 19.08
CA ALA A 596 6.68 -15.21 19.46
C ALA A 596 6.72 -15.54 20.95
N ALA A 597 7.83 -15.27 21.63
CA ALA A 597 7.96 -15.53 23.06
C ALA A 597 7.09 -14.62 23.96
N GLU A 598 6.59 -13.49 23.44
CA GLU A 598 5.79 -12.56 24.24
C GLU A 598 4.38 -13.11 24.52
N ARG A 599 3.67 -13.56 23.48
CA ARG A 599 2.29 -14.08 23.62
C ARG A 599 1.95 -15.27 22.72
N GLY A 600 2.95 -15.88 22.07
CA GLY A 600 2.78 -17.04 21.18
C GLY A 600 2.39 -16.71 19.74
N THR A 601 2.40 -15.43 19.36
CA THR A 601 2.12 -14.99 17.98
C THR A 601 3.26 -15.38 17.05
N VAL A 602 2.97 -15.96 15.89
CA VAL A 602 4.02 -16.43 14.98
C VAL A 602 3.95 -15.69 13.65
N THR A 603 5.00 -14.93 13.34
CA THR A 603 5.30 -14.47 11.97
C THR A 603 5.61 -15.69 11.12
N TRP A 604 4.84 -15.88 10.04
CA TRP A 604 4.92 -17.10 9.26
C TRP A 604 6.23 -17.20 8.46
N PRO A 605 6.80 -18.40 8.29
CA PRO A 605 7.95 -18.62 7.42
C PRO A 605 7.76 -18.09 5.99
N ALA A 606 6.55 -18.20 5.45
CA ALA A 606 6.21 -17.67 4.11
C ALA A 606 6.19 -16.13 4.06
N TYR A 607 6.08 -15.46 5.21
CA TYR A 607 6.09 -13.99 5.34
C TYR A 607 7.44 -13.47 5.85
N THR A 608 8.47 -14.34 5.85
CA THR A 608 9.82 -14.02 6.29
C THR A 608 10.82 -14.19 5.15
N GLY A 609 11.32 -13.10 4.58
CA GLY A 609 12.18 -13.16 3.38
C GLY A 609 12.43 -11.79 2.74
N PRO A 610 13.14 -11.76 1.60
CA PRO A 610 13.24 -10.54 0.82
C PRO A 610 11.86 -9.97 0.47
N VAL A 611 11.65 -8.66 0.62
CA VAL A 611 10.36 -7.98 0.38
C VAL A 611 9.77 -8.37 -0.98
N ALA A 612 10.60 -8.39 -2.04
CA ALA A 612 10.17 -8.78 -3.37
C ALA A 612 9.56 -10.19 -3.42
N ASP A 613 10.05 -11.14 -2.61
CA ASP A 613 9.69 -12.55 -2.66
C ASP A 613 8.51 -12.92 -1.75
N VAL A 614 8.28 -12.17 -0.66
CA VAL A 614 7.23 -12.49 0.33
C VAL A 614 6.04 -11.55 0.29
N LEU A 615 6.16 -10.39 -0.37
CA LEU A 615 5.11 -9.38 -0.42
C LEU A 615 4.77 -9.00 -1.88
N TYR A 616 5.40 -7.95 -2.41
CA TYR A 616 5.29 -7.46 -3.79
C TYR A 616 6.38 -6.41 -4.04
N SER A 617 6.61 -6.00 -5.29
CA SER A 617 7.57 -4.93 -5.59
C SER A 617 7.16 -3.60 -4.97
N ALA A 618 8.02 -3.03 -4.12
CA ALA A 618 7.84 -1.73 -3.48
C ALA A 618 8.88 -0.74 -4.00
N ALA A 619 8.68 -0.19 -5.20
CA ALA A 619 9.62 0.77 -5.78
C ALA A 619 9.83 2.01 -4.89
N GLY A 620 11.09 2.38 -4.64
CA GLY A 620 11.47 3.56 -3.87
C GLY A 620 11.15 3.45 -2.38
N ASN A 621 11.35 2.27 -1.78
CA ASN A 621 11.15 2.04 -0.35
C ASN A 621 12.39 2.41 0.50
N SER A 622 12.16 2.66 1.79
CA SER A 622 13.18 3.14 2.73
C SER A 622 14.25 2.10 3.07
N ALA A 623 13.92 0.81 3.14
CA ALA A 623 14.90 -0.24 3.46
C ALA A 623 15.92 -0.45 2.32
N ASP A 624 15.47 -0.47 1.06
CA ASP A 624 16.36 -0.50 -0.10
C ASP A 624 17.29 0.73 -0.10
N GLN A 625 16.77 1.92 0.21
CA GLN A 625 17.62 3.12 0.33
C GLN A 625 18.76 2.95 1.34
N LEU A 626 18.43 2.50 2.55
CA LEU A 626 19.41 2.36 3.63
C LEU A 626 20.45 1.28 3.31
N TYR A 627 20.03 0.18 2.70
CA TYR A 627 20.92 -0.91 2.35
C TYR A 627 21.85 -0.56 1.17
N TYR A 628 21.30 -0.18 0.02
CA TYR A 628 22.10 -0.02 -1.19
C TYR A 628 22.96 1.25 -1.19
N GLU A 629 22.47 2.36 -0.63
CA GLU A 629 23.22 3.63 -0.68
C GLU A 629 24.00 3.95 0.59
N LEU A 630 23.57 3.45 1.75
CA LEU A 630 24.23 3.73 3.02
C LEU A 630 24.94 2.51 3.62
N GLY A 631 24.80 1.31 3.03
CA GLY A 631 25.44 0.09 3.52
C GLY A 631 24.97 -0.31 4.92
N ILE A 632 23.70 -0.04 5.23
CA ILE A 632 23.05 -0.35 6.51
C ILE A 632 22.24 -1.64 6.33
N ASP A 633 22.46 -2.64 7.17
CA ASP A 633 21.60 -3.83 7.18
C ASP A 633 20.19 -3.44 7.64
N ALA A 634 19.23 -3.51 6.72
CA ALA A 634 17.89 -2.98 6.91
C ALA A 634 16.84 -4.08 6.85
N TRP A 635 15.92 -4.07 7.82
CA TRP A 635 14.74 -4.92 7.86
C TRP A 635 13.46 -4.09 7.91
N ASP A 636 12.35 -4.76 7.64
CA ASP A 636 11.01 -4.21 7.69
C ASP A 636 10.11 -5.11 8.55
N PHE A 637 9.36 -4.51 9.48
CA PHE A 637 8.22 -5.15 10.13
C PHE A 637 6.92 -4.75 9.42
N GLU A 638 6.03 -5.71 9.22
CA GLU A 638 4.59 -5.44 9.21
C GLU A 638 4.00 -6.03 10.48
N VAL A 639 3.69 -5.18 11.46
CA VAL A 639 3.15 -5.65 12.75
C VAL A 639 1.73 -6.20 12.61
N GLY A 640 1.18 -6.79 13.67
CA GLY A 640 -0.16 -7.37 13.62
C GLY A 640 -0.22 -8.64 12.76
N ASN A 641 0.34 -9.73 13.29
CA ASN A 641 0.19 -11.04 12.65
C ASN A 641 -1.27 -11.48 12.69
N ASP A 642 -1.69 -12.23 11.68
CA ASP A 642 -2.97 -12.92 11.70
C ASP A 642 -3.08 -13.83 12.93
N ARG A 643 -4.27 -13.90 13.51
CA ARG A 643 -4.55 -14.66 14.73
C ARG A 643 -5.44 -15.85 14.43
N TRP A 644 -5.09 -17.01 14.97
CA TRP A 644 -5.92 -18.20 14.85
C TRP A 644 -7.19 -18.05 15.68
N ASN A 645 -8.35 -18.13 15.04
CA ASN A 645 -9.64 -18.17 15.70
C ASN A 645 -10.10 -19.62 15.82
N GLU A 646 -10.09 -20.16 17.04
CA GLU A 646 -10.51 -21.55 17.32
C GLU A 646 -12.00 -21.80 17.06
N ALA A 647 -12.85 -20.76 17.07
CA ALA A 647 -14.28 -20.90 16.82
C ALA A 647 -14.60 -21.04 15.33
N THR A 648 -13.86 -20.35 14.47
CA THR A 648 -14.04 -20.39 13.01
C THR A 648 -13.12 -21.41 12.35
N GLY A 649 -11.98 -21.72 12.96
CA GLY A 649 -10.94 -22.57 12.36
C GLY A 649 -10.15 -21.85 11.28
N GLU A 650 -10.05 -20.52 11.36
CA GLU A 650 -9.42 -19.67 10.35
C GLU A 650 -8.39 -18.71 10.98
N TRP A 651 -7.46 -18.23 10.15
CA TRP A 651 -6.55 -17.14 10.50
C TRP A 651 -7.22 -15.81 10.16
N GLU A 652 -7.29 -14.90 11.13
CA GLU A 652 -7.98 -13.62 11.01
C GLU A 652 -7.00 -12.45 11.14
N GLY A 653 -7.03 -11.55 10.17
CA GLY A 653 -6.21 -10.35 10.18
C GLY A 653 -6.70 -9.31 11.19
N VAL A 654 -5.76 -8.60 11.79
CA VAL A 654 -6.02 -7.58 12.83
C VAL A 654 -6.21 -6.16 12.24
N GLY A 655 -5.67 -5.90 11.06
CA GLY A 655 -5.84 -4.64 10.32
C GLY A 655 -4.90 -3.51 10.77
N PHE A 656 -5.08 -2.32 10.19
CA PHE A 656 -4.23 -1.14 10.47
C PHE A 656 -4.47 -0.48 11.83
N GLN A 657 -5.69 -0.63 12.36
CA GLN A 657 -6.20 0.03 13.56
C GLN A 657 -7.03 -0.98 14.39
N PRO A 658 -6.42 -2.06 14.88
CA PRO A 658 -7.12 -3.03 15.70
C PRO A 658 -7.63 -2.38 17.00
N PRO A 659 -8.55 -3.05 17.73
CA PRO A 659 -8.86 -2.69 19.11
C PRO A 659 -7.60 -2.44 19.93
N PHE A 660 -7.64 -1.48 20.86
CA PHE A 660 -6.43 -1.00 21.52
C PHE A 660 -5.72 -2.08 22.33
N ASP A 661 -6.44 -3.05 22.90
CA ASP A 661 -5.84 -4.20 23.59
C ASP A 661 -4.98 -5.06 22.66
N GLU A 662 -5.40 -5.23 21.40
CA GLU A 662 -4.60 -5.89 20.38
C GLU A 662 -3.41 -5.02 19.94
N ALA A 663 -3.63 -3.72 19.65
CA ALA A 663 -2.53 -2.80 19.32
C ALA A 663 -1.48 -2.68 20.45
N HIS A 664 -1.94 -2.73 21.70
CA HIS A 664 -1.09 -2.77 22.87
C HIS A 664 -0.27 -4.06 22.91
N ALA A 665 -0.89 -5.22 22.68
CA ALA A 665 -0.21 -6.49 22.63
C ALA A 665 0.81 -6.58 21.48
N GLU A 666 0.49 -6.02 20.30
CA GLU A 666 1.44 -5.83 19.20
C GLU A 666 2.64 -4.96 19.63
N ALA A 667 2.39 -3.83 20.31
CA ALA A 667 3.46 -2.99 20.84
C ALA A 667 4.40 -3.77 21.78
N GLN A 668 3.85 -4.66 22.61
CA GLN A 668 4.66 -5.47 23.53
C GLN A 668 5.54 -6.51 22.81
N GLU A 669 4.99 -7.24 21.84
CA GLU A 669 5.71 -8.34 21.18
C GLU A 669 6.77 -7.82 20.21
N TYR A 670 6.43 -6.81 19.40
CA TYR A 670 7.36 -6.25 18.42
C TYR A 670 8.45 -5.37 19.06
N ALA A 671 8.18 -4.75 20.22
CA ALA A 671 9.25 -4.13 21.01
C ALA A 671 10.28 -5.17 21.50
N GLY A 672 9.84 -6.42 21.76
CA GLY A 672 10.75 -7.53 22.05
C GLY A 672 11.66 -7.86 20.85
N GLY A 673 11.10 -7.85 19.65
CA GLY A 673 11.86 -7.98 18.40
C GLY A 673 12.91 -6.88 18.20
N LEU A 674 12.56 -5.62 18.46
CA LEU A 674 13.51 -4.50 18.40
C LEU A 674 14.65 -4.62 19.44
N VAL A 675 14.35 -5.09 20.66
CA VAL A 675 15.40 -5.37 21.66
C VAL A 675 16.34 -6.47 21.14
N GLU A 676 15.83 -7.51 20.47
CA GLU A 676 16.66 -8.56 19.89
C GLU A 676 17.56 -8.04 18.75
N LEU A 677 17.08 -7.09 17.93
CA LEU A 677 17.90 -6.40 16.94
C LEU A 677 19.09 -5.67 17.59
N VAL A 678 18.87 -5.00 18.73
CA VAL A 678 19.96 -4.38 19.50
C VAL A 678 20.96 -5.42 20.01
N ARG A 679 20.51 -6.61 20.42
CA ARG A 679 21.41 -7.72 20.79
C ARG A 679 22.23 -8.23 19.60
N ILE A 680 21.62 -8.33 18.42
CA ILE A 680 22.32 -8.71 17.18
C ILE A 680 23.41 -7.68 16.87
N ALA A 681 23.06 -6.38 16.87
CA ALA A 681 24.00 -5.30 16.63
C ALA A 681 25.16 -5.28 17.64
N ALA A 682 24.87 -5.51 18.93
CA ALA A 682 25.88 -5.59 19.99
C ALA A 682 26.86 -6.75 19.82
N SER A 683 26.48 -7.80 19.08
CA SER A 683 27.35 -8.96 18.81
C SER A 683 28.16 -8.83 17.51
N ALA A 684 27.83 -7.85 16.67
CA ALA A 684 28.47 -7.63 15.38
C ALA A 684 29.58 -6.56 15.41
N GLY A 685 29.56 -5.66 16.40
CA GLY A 685 30.62 -4.68 16.69
C GLY A 685 31.57 -5.17 17.78
#